data_AF-A0A9P7L6S9-F1
#
_entry.id   AF-A0A9P7L6S9-F1
#
_cell.length_a   1.000
_cell.length_b   1.000
_cell.length_c   1.000
_cell.angle_alpha   90.00
_cell.angle_beta   90.00
_cell.angle_gamma   90.00
#
_symmetry.space_group_name_H-M   'P 1'
#
loop_
_entity.id
_entity.type
_entity.pdbx_description
1 polymer ?
#
loop_
_entity_poly.entity_id
_entity_poly.type
_entity_poly.pdbx_seq_one_letter_code
_entity_poly.pdbx_strand_id
1 'polypeptide(L)'
;MPPAPIPLDGPFHHEETPRRDIASLKVMAARARYLSTELNQSGRTGSDDATEAGYNSESRSEALVLLKECEAVAHAARSVKTDTEETFAAIRDIQIVMATPLQAVSPELRRRASDQILEHVIGSRDNFITLVQQVLSDGTPEFRNVVTESISRATDSQTVRWVNGAQQMPQVAALQQIIQEKDDELSALKEEVERKRKVAFEFQRNRHQAETNLEAEKAKVASSERQLSRARDELRRATDKIGTLEEDLRNTNLSKERYEHDMAWQKTESDQQISKKNEEIAGLILQVRDLEEANTDLEVEKETFASHLLERDQSLDTLQRDNLTLEARLDSAVNDAQTEQAAMEHMLETAQNKARDTTSRLEQADERLRDLQAQLNAVQKDLDSSRQEAEGTRSSLEGTISNQRESLENRDNEIRRLSGLLTARDEQLVSVQRDLASSRQEVEGTRSSLKGTILNQNESLKSKTDEIERLNVLLTARDQTVDSQVEQASIFLRRMSLNVESRIWRNVVEGILADSTVASTAQIPWKPWRVLPSWSHDETLHVREDDRSIHLVAVDIIAIMRIPSAPAEPLLSRLQSLQKMLMDTSPLASTISQQLLESLAGAVGDERLHFMHHVLICQIVDLLNGGAVEPTEVPLDPRATTLVSALKVWDPESGAGLDMASSVSYPDFALVGFNRNPAGIVAANPSNRELRWIDEARINIMLTHIELSPEKGDYTPIRLPLDTRERQMWSVAHL
;
A
#
# COMPACT_ATOMS: atom_id res chain seq x y z
N MET A 1 51.86 71.75 -25.63
CA MET A 1 52.21 70.35 -25.33
C MET A 1 51.54 69.96 -24.03
N PRO A 2 50.50 69.10 -24.09
CA PRO A 2 49.94 68.44 -22.92
C PRO A 2 50.54 67.02 -22.74
N PRO A 3 50.57 66.48 -21.51
CA PRO A 3 51.15 65.18 -21.18
C PRO A 3 50.21 64.01 -21.51
N ALA A 4 50.82 62.84 -21.72
CA ALA A 4 50.19 61.60 -22.14
C ALA A 4 49.16 61.05 -21.13
N PRO A 5 48.08 60.40 -21.60
CA PRO A 5 47.18 59.63 -20.74
C PRO A 5 47.76 58.26 -20.38
N ILE A 6 47.57 57.89 -19.12
CA ILE A 6 47.89 56.59 -18.52
C ILE A 6 46.96 55.52 -19.14
N PRO A 7 47.43 54.30 -19.47
CA PRO A 7 46.56 53.23 -19.96
C PRO A 7 45.72 52.66 -18.82
N LEU A 8 44.41 52.62 -19.03
CA LEU A 8 43.44 51.87 -18.24
C LEU A 8 43.50 50.39 -18.68
N ASP A 9 44.46 49.63 -18.15
CA ASP A 9 44.33 48.16 -18.11
C ASP A 9 43.61 47.78 -16.81
N GLY A 10 42.29 47.69 -16.91
CA GLY A 10 41.42 47.05 -15.92
C GLY A 10 40.91 45.70 -16.46
N PRO A 11 40.94 44.61 -15.69
CA PRO A 11 40.67 43.26 -16.17
C PRO A 11 39.16 43.00 -16.21
N PHE A 12 38.46 43.65 -17.12
CA PHE A 12 37.08 43.32 -17.45
C PHE A 12 36.87 43.42 -18.95
N HIS A 13 37.49 42.48 -19.68
CA HIS A 13 37.02 42.11 -21.01
C HIS A 13 36.43 40.70 -20.95
N HIS A 14 35.21 40.61 -21.47
CA HIS A 14 34.32 39.47 -21.54
C HIS A 14 34.98 38.20 -22.08
N GLU A 15 34.88 37.11 -21.33
CA GLU A 15 34.68 35.78 -21.92
C GLU A 15 33.36 35.21 -21.39
N GLU A 16 32.40 35.01 -22.30
CA GLU A 16 31.09 34.39 -22.08
C GLU A 16 31.18 32.86 -21.86
N THR A 17 32.12 32.40 -21.03
CA THR A 17 32.48 30.98 -20.85
C THR A 17 32.39 30.48 -19.41
N PRO A 18 31.23 30.62 -18.71
CA PRO A 18 30.91 29.62 -17.69
C PRO A 18 29.49 29.03 -17.76
N ARG A 19 28.58 29.63 -18.53
CA ARG A 19 27.17 29.18 -18.56
C ARG A 19 26.92 28.00 -19.49
N ARG A 20 27.71 27.86 -20.57
CA ARG A 20 27.61 26.71 -21.50
C ARG A 20 28.19 25.42 -20.91
N ASP A 21 29.24 25.51 -20.09
CA ASP A 21 29.89 24.33 -19.52
C ASP A 21 29.12 23.70 -18.36
N ILE A 22 28.42 24.50 -17.55
CA ILE A 22 27.57 23.97 -16.46
C ILE A 22 26.36 23.21 -17.03
N ALA A 23 25.80 23.67 -18.15
CA ALA A 23 24.69 22.99 -18.81
C ALA A 23 25.14 21.67 -19.47
N SER A 24 26.30 21.65 -20.14
CA SER A 24 26.85 20.43 -20.73
C SER A 24 27.22 19.40 -19.65
N LEU A 25 27.78 19.84 -18.52
CA LEU A 25 28.10 19.00 -17.36
C LEU A 25 26.86 18.41 -16.69
N LYS A 26 25.76 19.18 -16.58
CA LYS A 26 24.48 18.65 -16.06
C LYS A 26 23.88 17.58 -16.98
N VAL A 27 24.00 17.76 -18.30
CA VAL A 27 23.55 16.79 -19.29
C VAL A 27 24.42 15.52 -19.24
N MET A 28 25.74 15.66 -19.14
CA MET A 28 26.66 14.52 -18.98
C MET A 28 26.42 13.77 -17.67
N ALA A 29 26.22 14.47 -16.55
CA ALA A 29 25.89 13.84 -15.27
C ALA A 29 24.53 13.12 -15.28
N ALA A 30 23.54 13.67 -15.98
CA ALA A 30 22.25 13.02 -16.17
C ALA A 30 22.36 11.76 -17.03
N ARG A 31 23.17 11.81 -18.11
CA ARG A 31 23.43 10.66 -18.99
C ARG A 31 24.22 9.56 -18.29
N ALA A 32 25.22 9.91 -17.48
CA ALA A 32 25.98 8.96 -16.67
C ALA A 32 25.10 8.27 -15.60
N ARG A 33 24.18 9.01 -14.95
CA ARG A 33 23.21 8.43 -14.02
C ARG A 33 22.24 7.48 -14.70
N TYR A 34 21.74 7.84 -15.88
CA TYR A 34 20.86 7.00 -16.68
C TYR A 34 21.54 5.67 -17.05
N LEU A 35 22.76 5.72 -17.58
CA LEU A 35 23.53 4.53 -17.95
C LEU A 35 23.93 3.68 -16.73
N SER A 36 24.22 4.28 -15.59
CA SER A 36 24.49 3.56 -14.34
C SER A 36 23.25 2.86 -13.79
N THR A 37 22.07 3.48 -13.90
CA THR A 37 20.80 2.83 -13.52
C THR A 37 20.43 1.69 -14.46
N GLU A 38 20.74 1.82 -15.75
CA GLU A 38 20.51 0.78 -16.75
C GLU A 38 21.42 -0.44 -16.50
N LEU A 39 22.73 -0.21 -16.27
CA LEU A 39 23.71 -1.24 -15.91
C LEU A 39 23.37 -2.00 -14.61
N ASN A 40 22.75 -1.33 -13.64
CA ASN A 40 22.35 -1.96 -12.37
C ASN A 40 21.02 -2.72 -12.47
N GLN A 41 20.16 -2.41 -13.45
CA GLN A 41 18.89 -3.11 -13.66
C GLN A 41 19.05 -4.41 -14.45
N SER A 42 20.15 -4.59 -15.18
CA SER A 42 20.38 -5.74 -16.06
C SER A 42 21.49 -6.70 -15.60
N GLY A 43 21.89 -6.66 -14.32
CA GLY A 43 22.98 -7.47 -13.77
C GLY A 43 22.55 -8.64 -12.88
N ARG A 44 21.98 -9.72 -13.45
CA ARG A 44 22.19 -11.08 -12.88
C ARG A 44 23.41 -11.66 -13.59
N THR A 45 24.52 -11.75 -12.87
CA THR A 45 25.73 -12.39 -13.38
C THR A 45 25.52 -13.89 -13.53
N GLY A 46 25.63 -14.39 -14.77
CA GLY A 46 25.85 -15.80 -15.07
C GLY A 46 24.75 -16.46 -15.90
N SER A 47 24.70 -16.17 -17.21
CA SER A 47 24.24 -17.07 -18.29
C SER A 47 24.38 -16.30 -19.61
N ASP A 48 24.59 -17.01 -20.72
CA ASP A 48 24.81 -16.50 -22.09
C ASP A 48 23.65 -15.65 -22.66
N ASP A 49 22.60 -15.37 -21.90
CA ASP A 49 21.40 -14.65 -22.34
C ASP A 49 21.57 -13.12 -22.42
N ALA A 50 22.72 -12.58 -21.99
CA ALA A 50 22.95 -11.13 -22.02
C ALA A 50 23.00 -10.58 -23.46
N THR A 51 23.52 -11.35 -24.43
CA THR A 51 23.61 -10.90 -25.83
C THR A 51 22.26 -10.93 -26.53
N GLU A 52 21.36 -11.86 -26.17
CA GLU A 52 19.97 -11.90 -26.66
C GLU A 52 19.10 -10.77 -26.06
N ALA A 53 19.43 -10.26 -24.88
CA ALA A 53 18.77 -9.11 -24.27
C ALA A 53 19.24 -7.73 -24.80
N GLY A 54 20.10 -7.70 -25.82
CA GLY A 54 20.53 -6.45 -26.48
C GLY A 54 21.67 -5.69 -25.76
N TYR A 55 22.47 -6.37 -24.94
CA TYR A 55 23.63 -5.73 -24.30
C TYR A 55 24.68 -5.30 -25.33
N ASN A 56 24.85 -3.99 -25.51
CA ASN A 56 25.96 -3.43 -26.29
C ASN A 56 27.17 -3.19 -25.37
N SER A 57 28.30 -3.84 -25.65
CA SER A 57 29.53 -3.73 -24.86
C SER A 57 30.17 -2.34 -24.92
N GLU A 58 29.88 -1.56 -25.98
CA GLU A 58 30.31 -0.17 -26.14
C GLU A 58 29.66 0.77 -25.12
N SER A 59 28.44 0.46 -24.66
CA SER A 59 27.74 1.25 -23.64
C SER A 59 28.46 1.19 -22.28
N ARG A 60 29.17 0.08 -21.99
CA ARG A 60 29.94 -0.08 -20.75
C ARG A 60 31.25 0.71 -20.77
N SER A 61 31.94 0.75 -21.90
CA SER A 61 33.14 1.57 -22.05
C SER A 61 32.79 3.06 -22.06
N GLU A 62 31.70 3.46 -22.73
CA GLU A 62 31.22 4.84 -22.72
C GLU A 62 30.79 5.28 -21.30
N ALA A 63 30.10 4.41 -20.55
CA ALA A 63 29.75 4.67 -19.16
C ALA A 63 30.97 4.79 -18.24
N LEU A 64 32.00 3.97 -18.42
CA LEU A 64 33.23 4.03 -17.62
C LEU A 64 34.08 5.28 -17.92
N VAL A 65 34.11 5.72 -19.17
CA VAL A 65 34.78 6.98 -19.57
C VAL A 65 34.03 8.18 -18.97
N LEU A 66 32.71 8.21 -19.09
CA LEU A 66 31.88 9.27 -18.50
C LEU A 66 31.96 9.29 -16.96
N LEU A 67 32.12 8.12 -16.32
CA LEU A 67 32.32 8.04 -14.87
C LEU A 67 33.66 8.67 -14.46
N LYS A 68 34.75 8.36 -15.18
CA LYS A 68 36.06 8.97 -14.95
C LYS A 68 36.07 10.47 -15.19
N GLU A 69 35.35 10.95 -16.21
CA GLU A 69 35.19 12.38 -16.47
C GLU A 69 34.38 13.06 -15.36
N CYS A 70 33.30 12.44 -14.88
CA CYS A 70 32.54 12.95 -13.74
C CYS A 70 33.36 12.98 -12.45
N GLU A 71 34.23 11.99 -12.21
CA GLU A 71 35.14 11.98 -11.06
C GLU A 71 36.21 13.07 -11.16
N ALA A 72 36.78 13.30 -12.34
CA ALA A 72 37.72 14.38 -12.60
C ALA A 72 37.07 15.76 -12.39
N VAL A 73 35.84 15.94 -12.87
CA VAL A 73 35.07 17.18 -12.67
C VAL A 73 34.66 17.36 -11.21
N ALA A 74 34.28 16.29 -10.51
CA ALA A 74 33.97 16.35 -9.07
C ALA A 74 35.22 16.66 -8.23
N HIS A 75 36.41 16.26 -8.69
CA HIS A 75 37.67 16.64 -8.08
C HIS A 75 38.00 18.12 -8.35
N ALA A 76 37.83 18.60 -9.58
CA ALA A 76 38.02 20.01 -9.92
C ALA A 76 37.02 20.92 -9.20
N ALA A 77 35.74 20.52 -9.10
CA ALA A 77 34.71 21.25 -8.37
C ALA A 77 34.99 21.31 -6.86
N ARG A 78 35.58 20.26 -6.28
CA ARG A 78 36.05 20.27 -4.89
C ARG A 78 37.21 21.25 -4.70
N SER A 79 38.16 21.31 -5.64
CA SER A 79 39.24 22.30 -5.63
C SER A 79 38.73 23.74 -5.72
N VAL A 80 37.78 24.01 -6.63
CA VAL A 80 37.16 25.34 -6.75
C VAL A 80 36.35 25.67 -5.50
N LYS A 81 35.69 24.68 -4.89
CA LYS A 81 34.98 24.89 -3.63
C LYS A 81 35.95 25.26 -2.49
N THR A 82 37.09 24.57 -2.36
CA THR A 82 38.12 24.94 -1.39
C THR A 82 38.69 26.32 -1.68
N ASP A 83 38.97 26.68 -2.94
CA ASP A 83 39.44 28.02 -3.31
C ASP A 83 38.38 29.11 -3.00
N THR A 84 37.08 28.79 -3.18
CA THR A 84 36.00 29.70 -2.80
C THR A 84 35.87 29.84 -1.29
N GLU A 85 36.06 28.75 -0.54
CA GLU A 85 36.03 28.77 0.94
C GLU A 85 37.25 29.52 1.50
N GLU A 86 38.43 29.37 0.89
CA GLU A 86 39.65 30.12 1.21
C GLU A 86 39.52 31.60 0.87
N THR A 87 38.92 31.95 -0.28
CA THR A 87 38.63 33.35 -0.62
C THR A 87 37.54 33.95 0.27
N PHE A 88 36.52 33.19 0.67
CA PHE A 88 35.55 33.63 1.69
C PHE A 88 36.17 33.77 3.08
N ALA A 89 37.15 32.94 3.43
CA ALA A 89 37.93 33.08 4.66
C ALA A 89 38.83 34.33 4.59
N ALA A 90 39.54 34.55 3.48
CA ALA A 90 40.34 35.75 3.25
C ALA A 90 39.49 37.03 3.21
N ILE A 91 38.27 36.99 2.66
CA ILE A 91 37.32 38.11 2.70
C ILE A 91 36.83 38.35 4.14
N ARG A 92 36.60 37.28 4.93
CA ARG A 92 36.27 37.41 6.36
C ARG A 92 37.43 37.99 7.15
N ASP A 93 38.65 37.55 6.88
CA ASP A 93 39.86 38.06 7.53
C ASP A 93 40.13 39.52 7.13
N ILE A 94 39.91 39.89 5.86
CA ILE A 94 39.94 41.29 5.40
C ILE A 94 38.82 42.09 6.07
N GLN A 95 37.62 41.53 6.25
CA GLN A 95 36.54 42.21 6.98
C GLN A 95 36.83 42.34 8.47
N ILE A 96 37.52 41.38 9.09
CA ILE A 96 37.99 41.44 10.49
C ILE A 96 39.13 42.46 10.64
N VAL A 97 40.05 42.52 9.67
CA VAL A 97 41.13 43.51 9.62
C VAL A 97 40.59 44.91 9.30
N MET A 98 39.54 45.04 8.46
CA MET A 98 38.81 46.30 8.23
C MET A 98 37.90 46.70 9.40
N ALA A 99 37.42 45.74 10.19
CA ALA A 99 36.72 45.95 11.45
C ALA A 99 37.68 46.21 12.63
N THR A 100 38.99 46.15 12.39
CA THR A 100 40.01 46.61 13.34
C THR A 100 40.60 47.93 12.84
N PRO A 101 39.95 49.08 13.09
CA PRO A 101 40.56 50.35 12.78
C PRO A 101 41.75 50.57 13.70
N LEU A 102 42.94 50.65 13.11
CA LEU A 102 44.07 51.39 13.66
C LEU A 102 43.56 52.75 14.16
N GLN A 103 43.66 52.95 15.47
CA GLN A 103 43.49 54.21 16.20
C GLN A 103 42.12 54.90 16.10
N ALA A 104 41.08 54.23 16.57
CA ALA A 104 39.93 54.92 17.18
C ALA A 104 40.18 55.12 18.69
N VAL A 105 40.98 56.12 19.07
CA VAL A 105 40.79 56.75 20.39
C VAL A 105 39.37 57.28 20.38
N SER A 106 38.54 56.82 21.32
CA SER A 106 37.11 57.16 21.37
C SER A 106 36.93 58.69 21.24
N PRO A 107 35.88 59.18 20.55
CA PRO A 107 35.63 60.63 20.44
C PRO A 107 35.59 61.32 21.81
N GLU A 108 35.18 60.58 22.84
CA GLU A 108 35.16 61.01 24.24
C GLU A 108 36.54 61.04 24.89
N LEU A 109 37.43 60.10 24.59
CA LEU A 109 38.83 60.14 25.03
C LEU A 109 39.62 61.22 24.28
N ARG A 110 39.29 61.47 23.01
CA ARG A 110 39.83 62.60 22.25
C ARG A 110 39.33 63.92 22.81
N ARG A 111 38.03 64.07 23.12
CA ARG A 111 37.51 65.25 23.84
C ARG A 111 38.16 65.40 25.21
N ARG A 112 38.20 64.36 26.04
CA ARG A 112 38.87 64.40 27.35
C ARG A 112 40.36 64.72 27.26
N ALA A 113 41.10 64.13 26.33
CA ALA A 113 42.51 64.44 26.14
C ALA A 113 42.69 65.86 25.59
N SER A 114 41.82 66.33 24.69
CA SER A 114 41.84 67.71 24.20
C SER A 114 41.50 68.69 25.31
N ASP A 115 40.50 68.40 26.14
CA ASP A 115 40.07 69.21 27.28
C ASP A 115 41.15 69.23 28.37
N GLN A 116 41.83 68.11 28.63
CA GLN A 116 42.97 68.04 29.55
C GLN A 116 44.20 68.78 29.01
N ILE A 117 44.47 68.72 27.71
CA ILE A 117 45.53 69.51 27.06
C ILE A 117 45.17 70.99 27.10
N LEU A 118 43.90 71.34 26.86
CA LEU A 118 43.42 72.72 26.94
C LEU A 118 43.51 73.26 28.38
N GLU A 119 43.11 72.47 29.38
CA GLU A 119 43.31 72.80 30.81
C GLU A 119 44.79 72.98 31.16
N HIS A 120 45.68 72.13 30.63
CA HIS A 120 47.11 72.19 30.94
C HIS A 120 47.84 73.34 30.23
N VAL A 121 47.44 73.66 29.00
CA VAL A 121 47.99 74.77 28.19
C VAL A 121 47.47 76.12 28.69
N ILE A 122 46.27 76.16 29.25
CA ILE A 122 45.61 77.41 29.62
C ILE A 122 45.54 77.65 31.14
N GLY A 123 45.67 76.62 31.96
CA GLY A 123 45.65 76.71 33.42
C GLY A 123 46.84 77.45 34.05
N SER A 124 47.90 77.72 33.27
CA SER A 124 49.02 78.56 33.67
C SER A 124 49.15 79.76 32.72
N ARG A 125 49.23 80.96 33.30
CA ARG A 125 49.39 82.23 32.57
C ARG A 125 50.58 82.21 31.61
N ASP A 126 51.68 81.57 32.00
CA ASP A 126 52.90 81.52 31.20
C ASP A 126 52.75 80.61 29.96
N ASN A 127 51.97 79.54 30.06
CA ASN A 127 51.70 78.62 28.95
C ASN A 127 50.75 79.24 27.91
N PHE A 128 49.73 79.99 28.36
CA PHE A 128 48.82 80.72 27.48
C PHE A 128 49.55 81.84 26.72
N ILE A 129 50.45 82.58 27.38
CA ILE A 129 51.30 83.59 26.73
C ILE A 129 52.18 82.96 25.64
N THR A 130 52.79 81.81 25.94
CA THR A 130 53.67 81.10 25.00
C THR A 130 52.90 80.59 23.76
N LEU A 131 51.69 80.08 23.95
CA LEU A 131 50.82 79.63 22.85
C LEU A 131 50.40 80.79 21.94
N VAL A 132 49.97 81.92 22.53
CA VAL A 132 49.57 83.11 21.75
C VAL A 132 50.76 83.71 21.01
N GLN A 133 51.96 83.71 21.61
CA GLN A 133 53.19 84.12 20.94
C GLN A 133 53.56 83.21 19.75
N GLN A 134 53.33 81.90 19.86
CA GLN A 134 53.56 80.95 18.76
C GLN A 134 52.52 81.10 17.62
N VAL A 135 51.26 81.35 17.94
CA VAL A 135 50.21 81.56 16.92
C VAL A 135 50.37 82.91 16.20
N LEU A 136 50.91 83.92 16.89
CA LEU A 136 51.19 85.25 16.31
C LEU A 136 52.52 85.33 15.54
N SER A 137 53.19 84.20 15.29
CA SER A 137 54.49 84.15 14.59
C SER A 137 54.46 84.76 13.18
N ASP A 138 53.29 84.84 12.54
CA ASP A 138 53.08 85.40 11.20
C ASP A 138 52.56 86.86 11.20
N GLY A 139 52.35 87.48 12.36
CA GLY A 139 51.87 88.87 12.48
C GLY A 139 52.99 89.92 12.37
N THR A 140 52.66 91.15 11.94
CA THR A 140 53.62 92.27 11.93
C THR A 140 54.19 92.55 13.34
N PRO A 141 55.46 92.97 13.46
CA PRO A 141 56.13 93.12 14.76
C PRO A 141 55.43 94.12 15.70
N GLU A 142 54.79 95.15 15.15
CA GLU A 142 54.01 96.13 15.92
C GLU A 142 52.75 95.50 16.54
N PHE A 143 52.04 94.66 15.79
CA PHE A 143 50.87 93.94 16.29
C PHE A 143 51.26 92.92 17.36
N ARG A 144 52.38 92.20 17.16
CA ARG A 144 52.95 91.28 18.16
C ARG A 144 53.29 92.00 19.47
N ASN A 145 53.89 93.19 19.40
CA ASN A 145 54.25 93.95 20.61
C ASN A 145 53.01 94.45 21.35
N VAL A 146 51.99 94.97 20.63
CA VAL A 146 50.74 95.45 21.25
C VAL A 146 49.97 94.31 21.90
N VAL A 147 49.89 93.13 21.27
CA VAL A 147 49.21 91.97 21.83
C VAL A 147 49.98 91.39 23.02
N THR A 148 51.31 91.34 22.97
CA THR A 148 52.15 90.88 24.08
C THR A 148 52.09 91.84 25.29
N GLU A 149 52.03 93.16 25.05
CA GLU A 149 51.84 94.17 26.10
C GLU A 149 50.42 94.11 26.70
N SER A 150 49.41 93.86 25.89
CA SER A 150 48.02 93.73 26.35
C SER A 150 47.78 92.47 27.18
N ILE A 151 48.39 91.34 26.79
CA ILE A 151 48.31 90.06 27.53
C ILE A 151 49.14 90.11 28.81
N SER A 152 50.30 90.76 28.80
CA SER A 152 51.11 90.92 30.03
C SER A 152 50.46 91.82 31.08
N ARG A 153 49.52 92.70 30.68
CA ARG A 153 48.70 93.53 31.59
C ARG A 153 47.36 92.90 32.02
N ALA A 154 46.95 91.78 31.44
CA ALA A 154 45.70 91.11 31.81
C ALA A 154 45.80 90.48 33.22
N THR A 155 44.78 90.67 34.05
CA THR A 155 44.68 90.00 35.36
C THR A 155 44.24 88.55 35.19
N ASP A 156 44.62 87.66 36.11
CA ASP A 156 44.29 86.23 36.04
C ASP A 156 42.76 85.97 35.90
N SER A 157 41.93 86.88 36.43
CA SER A 157 40.47 86.86 36.27
C SER A 157 39.96 87.16 34.85
N GLN A 158 40.69 87.96 34.06
CA GLN A 158 40.34 88.26 32.66
C GLN A 158 40.77 87.11 31.74
N THR A 159 41.92 86.49 32.01
CA THR A 159 42.41 85.31 31.30
C THR A 159 41.44 84.13 31.48
N VAL A 160 40.98 83.86 32.70
CA VAL A 160 39.95 82.82 32.96
C VAL A 160 38.64 83.10 32.22
N ARG A 161 38.28 84.37 32.02
CA ARG A 161 37.05 84.79 31.33
C ARG A 161 37.13 84.65 29.81
N TRP A 162 38.33 84.73 29.22
CA TRP A 162 38.55 84.47 27.79
C TRP A 162 38.58 82.97 27.46
N VAL A 163 38.98 82.17 28.44
CA VAL A 163 39.25 80.73 28.28
C VAL A 163 38.00 79.89 28.47
N ASN A 164 37.17 80.23 29.46
CA ASN A 164 35.91 79.53 29.69
C ASN A 164 34.81 79.95 28.70
N GLY A 165 35.15 80.77 27.70
CA GLY A 165 34.18 81.46 26.86
C GLY A 165 33.27 82.36 27.69
N ALA A 166 32.55 83.26 27.03
CA ALA A 166 31.39 83.86 27.66
C ALA A 166 30.45 82.71 28.09
N GLN A 167 30.31 82.49 29.40
CA GLN A 167 29.26 81.63 29.92
C GLN A 167 27.92 82.07 29.31
N GLN A 168 27.31 81.15 28.56
CA GLN A 168 25.92 81.14 28.09
C GLN A 168 25.51 82.22 27.08
N MET A 169 25.71 81.93 25.78
CA MET A 169 24.77 82.38 24.75
C MET A 169 23.62 81.36 24.65
N PRO A 170 22.34 81.77 24.75
CA PRO A 170 21.18 80.88 24.60
C PRO A 170 21.19 80.05 23.31
N GLN A 171 21.84 80.57 22.28
CA GLN A 171 21.97 79.93 20.96
C GLN A 171 22.80 78.64 20.99
N VAL A 172 23.83 78.56 21.85
CA VAL A 172 24.67 77.34 21.94
C VAL A 172 23.94 76.23 22.68
N ALA A 173 23.18 76.57 23.73
CA ALA A 173 22.32 75.61 24.43
C ALA A 173 21.19 75.09 23.51
N ALA A 174 20.58 75.98 22.71
CA ALA A 174 19.58 75.59 21.72
C ALA A 174 20.15 74.65 20.64
N LEU A 175 21.36 74.92 20.15
CA LEU A 175 22.02 74.05 19.17
C LEU A 175 22.40 72.68 19.77
N GLN A 176 22.83 72.64 21.04
CA GLN A 176 23.10 71.37 21.72
C GLN A 176 21.84 70.54 21.91
N GLN A 177 20.71 71.18 22.24
CA GLN A 177 19.42 70.50 22.34
C GLN A 177 18.98 69.95 20.97
N ILE A 178 19.12 70.73 19.89
CA ILE A 178 18.79 70.27 18.52
C ILE A 178 19.68 69.10 18.11
N ILE A 179 20.98 69.12 18.45
CA ILE A 179 21.88 67.99 18.16
C ILE A 179 21.43 66.74 18.91
N GLN A 180 21.07 66.87 20.20
CA GLN A 180 20.58 65.74 20.98
C GLN A 180 19.27 65.16 20.40
N GLU A 181 18.31 66.02 20.05
CA GLU A 181 17.06 65.61 19.41
C GLU A 181 17.32 64.88 18.07
N LYS A 182 18.30 65.34 17.29
CA LYS A 182 18.67 64.69 16.02
C LYS A 182 19.43 63.38 16.21
N ASP A 183 20.24 63.25 17.26
CA ASP A 183 20.92 62.01 17.61
C ASP A 183 19.92 60.95 18.13
N ASP A 184 18.90 61.37 18.86
CA ASP A 184 17.80 60.50 19.31
C ASP A 184 16.95 60.03 18.11
N GLU A 185 16.60 60.94 17.18
CA GLU A 185 15.91 60.58 15.92
C GLU A 185 16.74 59.60 15.07
N LEU A 186 18.05 59.83 14.94
CA LEU A 186 18.96 58.95 14.20
C LEU A 186 19.07 57.56 14.84
N SER A 187 19.03 57.48 16.16
CA SER A 187 19.05 56.22 16.90
C SER A 187 17.76 55.43 16.68
N ALA A 188 16.60 56.09 16.75
CA ALA A 188 15.31 55.48 16.45
C ALA A 188 15.21 54.98 14.98
N LEU A 189 15.73 55.76 14.02
CA LEU A 189 15.80 55.37 12.62
C LEU A 189 16.72 54.17 12.38
N LYS A 190 17.86 54.09 13.09
CA LYS A 190 18.74 52.91 13.03
C LYS A 190 18.05 51.65 13.54
N GLU A 191 17.33 51.75 14.67
CA GLU A 191 16.57 50.61 15.20
C GLU A 191 15.46 50.15 14.25
N GLU A 192 14.76 51.09 13.59
CA GLU A 192 13.75 50.79 12.58
C GLU A 192 14.36 50.07 11.36
N VAL A 193 15.51 50.54 10.86
CA VAL A 193 16.21 49.91 9.74
C VAL A 193 16.63 48.49 10.10
N GLU A 194 17.10 48.26 11.33
CA GLU A 194 17.56 46.94 11.75
C GLU A 194 16.41 45.96 12.01
N ARG A 195 15.26 46.45 12.49
CA ARG A 195 14.02 45.67 12.47
C ARG A 195 13.61 45.28 11.05
N LYS A 196 13.59 46.23 10.12
CA LYS A 196 13.23 45.94 8.72
C LYS A 196 14.19 44.96 8.05
N ARG A 197 15.49 45.03 8.35
CA ARG A 197 16.47 44.05 7.86
C ARG A 197 16.22 42.65 8.41
N LYS A 198 15.91 42.52 9.70
CA LYS A 198 15.56 41.21 10.31
C LYS A 198 14.34 40.60 9.64
N VAL A 199 13.27 41.37 9.47
CA VAL A 199 12.04 40.92 8.79
C VAL A 199 12.32 40.52 7.33
N ALA A 200 13.14 41.29 6.60
CA ALA A 200 13.50 40.95 5.23
C ALA A 200 14.31 39.64 5.14
N PHE A 201 15.21 39.41 6.10
CA PHE A 201 16.00 38.18 6.17
C PHE A 201 15.13 36.95 6.51
N GLU A 202 14.20 37.11 7.45
CA GLU A 202 13.21 36.08 7.80
C GLU A 202 12.31 35.76 6.60
N PHE A 203 11.82 36.77 5.89
CA PHE A 203 11.03 36.58 4.67
C PHE A 203 11.81 35.81 3.60
N GLN A 204 13.09 36.14 3.39
CA GLN A 204 13.95 35.46 2.42
C GLN A 204 14.22 34.00 2.83
N ARG A 205 14.44 33.73 4.11
CA ARG A 205 14.58 32.37 4.65
C ARG A 205 13.30 31.57 4.48
N ASN A 206 12.15 32.13 4.84
CA ASN A 206 10.84 31.48 4.71
C ASN A 206 10.52 31.18 3.25
N ARG A 207 10.83 32.11 2.34
CA ARG A 207 10.71 31.89 0.89
C ARG A 207 11.58 30.71 0.43
N HIS A 208 12.85 30.68 0.83
CA HIS A 208 13.74 29.58 0.44
C HIS A 208 13.24 28.23 0.98
N GLN A 209 12.75 28.21 2.22
CA GLN A 209 12.17 27.01 2.82
C GLN A 209 10.88 26.55 2.10
N ALA A 210 10.04 27.49 1.68
CA ALA A 210 8.87 27.19 0.86
C ALA A 210 9.26 26.63 -0.52
N GLU A 211 10.29 27.18 -1.16
CA GLU A 211 10.84 26.67 -2.43
C GLU A 211 11.39 25.23 -2.27
N THR A 212 12.13 24.94 -1.19
CA THR A 212 12.63 23.58 -0.92
C THR A 212 11.50 22.59 -0.63
N ASN A 213 10.46 23.02 0.11
CA ASN A 213 9.29 22.18 0.37
C ASN A 213 8.52 21.89 -0.93
N LEU A 214 8.39 22.88 -1.81
CA LEU A 214 7.75 22.70 -3.11
C LEU A 214 8.52 21.72 -4.00
N GLU A 215 9.85 21.77 -4.01
CA GLU A 215 10.70 20.84 -4.76
C GLU A 215 10.56 19.41 -4.21
N ALA A 216 10.49 19.26 -2.88
CA ALA A 216 10.28 17.97 -2.22
C ALA A 216 8.90 17.38 -2.54
N GLU A 217 7.84 18.19 -2.52
CA GLU A 217 6.50 17.74 -2.90
C GLU A 217 6.42 17.35 -4.39
N LYS A 218 7.06 18.11 -5.29
CA LYS A 218 7.17 17.72 -6.71
C LYS A 218 7.86 16.37 -6.88
N ALA A 219 8.92 16.10 -6.10
CA ALA A 219 9.60 14.82 -6.13
C ALA A 219 8.71 13.67 -5.63
N LYS A 220 7.90 13.89 -4.58
CA LYS A 220 6.91 12.93 -4.10
C LYS A 220 5.85 12.64 -5.15
N VAL A 221 5.26 13.66 -5.77
CA VAL A 221 4.27 13.51 -6.84
C VAL A 221 4.85 12.70 -8.00
N ALA A 222 6.06 13.02 -8.46
CA ALA A 222 6.72 12.26 -9.53
C ALA A 222 6.97 10.77 -9.14
N SER A 223 7.23 10.49 -7.86
CA SER A 223 7.36 9.11 -7.37
C SER A 223 6.02 8.37 -7.37
N SER A 224 4.93 9.04 -6.96
CA SER A 224 3.57 8.50 -6.98
C SER A 224 3.08 8.24 -8.41
N GLU A 225 3.38 9.13 -9.36
CA GLU A 225 3.06 8.94 -10.78
C GLU A 225 3.76 7.71 -11.38
N ARG A 226 5.02 7.47 -11.01
CA ARG A 226 5.74 6.25 -11.41
C ARG A 226 5.11 5.00 -10.82
N GLN A 227 4.70 5.03 -9.56
CA GLN A 227 3.99 3.91 -8.94
C GLN A 227 2.64 3.65 -9.61
N LEU A 228 1.88 4.70 -9.93
CA LEU A 228 0.62 4.60 -10.68
C LEU A 228 0.83 4.01 -12.08
N SER A 229 1.92 4.39 -12.76
CA SER A 229 2.25 3.85 -14.08
C SER A 229 2.57 2.35 -14.00
N ARG A 230 3.36 1.92 -13.01
CA ARG A 230 3.62 0.49 -12.77
C ARG A 230 2.34 -0.29 -12.46
N ALA A 231 1.47 0.24 -11.61
CA ALA A 231 0.20 -0.39 -11.29
C ALA A 231 -0.73 -0.50 -12.51
N ARG A 232 -0.71 0.49 -13.41
CA ARG A 232 -1.44 0.42 -14.69
C ARG A 232 -0.88 -0.64 -15.62
N ASP A 233 0.45 -0.77 -15.71
CA ASP A 233 1.08 -1.81 -16.52
C ASP A 233 0.80 -3.21 -15.97
N GLU A 234 0.81 -3.38 -14.65
CA GLU A 234 0.42 -4.63 -13.98
C GLU A 234 -1.05 -4.98 -14.23
N LEU A 235 -1.95 -3.99 -14.13
CA LEU A 235 -3.37 -4.18 -14.46
C LEU A 235 -3.54 -4.61 -15.92
N ARG A 236 -2.82 -3.97 -16.85
CA ARG A 236 -2.85 -4.32 -18.28
C ARG A 236 -2.40 -5.77 -18.51
N ARG A 237 -1.29 -6.20 -17.89
CA ARG A 237 -0.83 -7.59 -17.97
C ARG A 237 -1.84 -8.57 -17.40
N ALA A 238 -2.51 -8.21 -16.31
CA ALA A 238 -3.57 -9.04 -15.73
C ALA A 238 -4.77 -9.16 -16.67
N THR A 239 -5.18 -8.05 -17.31
CA THR A 239 -6.25 -8.05 -18.33
C THR A 239 -5.89 -8.92 -19.53
N ASP A 240 -4.66 -8.81 -20.06
CA ASP A 240 -4.19 -9.63 -21.17
C ASP A 240 -4.20 -11.13 -20.79
N LYS A 241 -3.77 -11.46 -19.58
CA LYS A 241 -3.80 -12.84 -19.05
C LYS A 241 -5.22 -13.38 -18.88
N ILE A 242 -6.16 -12.55 -18.43
CA ILE A 242 -7.58 -12.92 -18.37
C ILE A 242 -8.09 -13.22 -19.78
N GLY A 243 -7.76 -12.37 -20.76
CA GLY A 243 -8.11 -12.59 -22.17
C GLY A 243 -7.61 -13.93 -22.71
N THR A 244 -6.35 -14.29 -22.43
CA THR A 244 -5.81 -15.60 -22.85
C THR A 244 -6.52 -16.77 -22.17
N LEU A 245 -6.85 -16.65 -20.89
CA LEU A 245 -7.56 -17.70 -20.15
C LEU A 245 -9.01 -17.87 -20.63
N GLU A 246 -9.68 -16.78 -21.00
CA GLU A 246 -11.01 -16.83 -21.61
C GLU A 246 -10.99 -17.51 -22.98
N GLU A 247 -9.95 -17.27 -23.78
CA GLU A 247 -9.77 -17.93 -25.08
C GLU A 247 -9.47 -19.43 -24.91
N ASP A 248 -8.61 -19.81 -23.96
CA ASP A 248 -8.38 -21.21 -23.60
C ASP A 248 -9.66 -21.90 -23.11
N LEU A 249 -10.46 -21.22 -22.29
CA LEU A 249 -11.76 -21.72 -21.84
C LEU A 249 -12.73 -21.94 -23.02
N ARG A 250 -12.77 -21.01 -23.98
CA ARG A 250 -13.58 -21.20 -25.21
C ARG A 250 -13.09 -22.40 -26.02
N ASN A 251 -11.77 -22.54 -26.19
CA ASN A 251 -11.18 -23.64 -26.94
C ASN A 251 -11.45 -25.00 -26.27
N THR A 252 -11.34 -25.08 -24.95
CA THR A 252 -11.68 -26.30 -24.20
C THR A 252 -13.18 -26.63 -24.28
N ASN A 253 -14.06 -25.63 -24.24
CA ASN A 253 -15.51 -25.84 -24.45
C ASN A 253 -15.82 -26.34 -25.87
N LEU A 254 -15.22 -25.74 -26.90
CA LEU A 254 -15.37 -26.21 -28.28
C LEU A 254 -14.86 -27.64 -28.47
N SER A 255 -13.73 -27.98 -27.82
CA SER A 255 -13.20 -29.34 -27.81
C SER A 255 -14.16 -30.31 -27.12
N LYS A 256 -14.72 -29.92 -25.97
CA LYS A 256 -15.73 -30.71 -25.25
C LYS A 256 -16.98 -30.95 -26.11
N GLU A 257 -17.50 -29.91 -26.77
CA GLU A 257 -18.66 -30.03 -27.65
C GLU A 257 -18.39 -30.99 -28.82
N ARG A 258 -17.18 -30.98 -29.38
CA ARG A 258 -16.77 -31.96 -30.42
C ARG A 258 -16.76 -33.38 -29.87
N TYR A 259 -16.17 -33.61 -28.70
CA TYR A 259 -16.18 -34.94 -28.07
C TYR A 259 -17.60 -35.42 -27.75
N GLU A 260 -18.47 -34.55 -27.25
CA GLU A 260 -19.87 -34.87 -27.00
C GLU A 260 -20.61 -35.21 -28.30
N HIS A 261 -20.34 -34.49 -29.39
CA HIS A 261 -20.87 -34.78 -30.71
C HIS A 261 -20.40 -36.14 -31.24
N ASP A 262 -19.10 -36.43 -31.16
CA ASP A 262 -18.51 -37.71 -31.60
C ASP A 262 -19.07 -38.89 -30.79
N MET A 263 -19.19 -38.72 -29.46
CA MET A 263 -19.82 -39.72 -28.58
C MET A 263 -21.29 -39.96 -28.93
N ALA A 264 -22.05 -38.91 -29.22
CA ALA A 264 -23.44 -39.02 -29.65
C ALA A 264 -23.55 -39.74 -31.00
N TRP A 265 -22.68 -39.40 -31.95
CA TRP A 265 -22.61 -40.04 -33.26
C TRP A 265 -22.28 -41.54 -33.14
N GLN A 266 -21.26 -41.88 -32.35
CA GLN A 266 -20.88 -43.28 -32.11
C GLN A 266 -22.00 -44.07 -31.43
N LYS A 267 -22.73 -43.45 -30.51
CA LYS A 267 -23.92 -44.06 -29.90
C LYS A 267 -25.00 -44.33 -30.94
N THR A 268 -25.33 -43.35 -31.79
CA THR A 268 -26.33 -43.57 -32.85
C THR A 268 -25.92 -44.65 -33.85
N GLU A 269 -24.62 -44.73 -34.18
CA GLU A 269 -24.11 -45.80 -35.05
C GLU A 269 -24.21 -47.17 -34.37
N SER A 270 -23.86 -47.26 -33.08
CA SER A 270 -24.00 -48.48 -32.29
C SER A 270 -25.47 -48.91 -32.19
N ASP A 271 -26.38 -47.99 -31.91
CA ASP A 271 -27.83 -48.25 -31.85
C ASP A 271 -28.36 -48.76 -33.21
N GLN A 272 -27.88 -48.20 -34.32
CA GLN A 272 -28.23 -48.66 -35.67
C GLN A 272 -27.71 -50.07 -35.95
N GLN A 273 -26.48 -50.39 -35.53
CA GLN A 273 -25.92 -51.74 -35.65
C GLN A 273 -26.70 -52.75 -34.80
N ILE A 274 -27.06 -52.39 -33.58
CA ILE A 274 -27.90 -53.22 -32.69
C ILE A 274 -29.26 -53.46 -33.35
N SER A 275 -29.89 -52.44 -33.93
CA SER A 275 -31.16 -52.58 -34.65
C SER A 275 -31.05 -53.58 -35.81
N LYS A 276 -30.02 -53.45 -36.65
CA LYS A 276 -29.75 -54.42 -37.74
C LYS A 276 -29.56 -55.84 -37.22
N LYS A 277 -28.79 -56.01 -36.14
CA LYS A 277 -28.57 -57.33 -35.54
C LYS A 277 -29.85 -57.92 -34.95
N ASN A 278 -30.70 -57.09 -34.36
CA ASN A 278 -32.00 -57.54 -33.87
C ASN A 278 -32.94 -57.96 -35.01
N GLU A 279 -32.92 -57.27 -36.14
CA GLU A 279 -33.65 -57.68 -37.34
C GLU A 279 -33.12 -59.02 -37.91
N GLU A 280 -31.80 -59.19 -37.97
CA GLU A 280 -31.18 -60.47 -38.36
C GLU A 280 -31.58 -61.61 -37.41
N ILE A 281 -31.54 -61.37 -36.09
CA ILE A 281 -31.97 -62.34 -35.07
C ILE A 281 -33.45 -62.69 -35.24
N ALA A 282 -34.32 -61.69 -35.47
CA ALA A 282 -35.74 -61.94 -35.71
C ALA A 282 -35.97 -62.78 -36.97
N GLY A 283 -35.22 -62.53 -38.04
CA GLY A 283 -35.25 -63.33 -39.26
C GLY A 283 -34.80 -64.78 -39.03
N LEU A 284 -33.73 -64.99 -38.27
CA LEU A 284 -33.26 -66.33 -37.90
C LEU A 284 -34.25 -67.08 -37.01
N ILE A 285 -34.91 -66.40 -36.06
CA ILE A 285 -35.96 -67.00 -35.23
C ILE A 285 -37.11 -67.51 -36.09
N LEU A 286 -37.53 -66.74 -37.11
CA LEU A 286 -38.57 -67.19 -38.04
C LEU A 286 -38.11 -68.42 -38.84
N GLN A 287 -36.88 -68.43 -39.35
CA GLN A 287 -36.35 -69.60 -40.07
C GLN A 287 -36.26 -70.85 -39.19
N VAL A 288 -35.84 -70.72 -37.93
CA VAL A 288 -35.81 -71.85 -36.98
C VAL A 288 -37.21 -72.39 -36.77
N ARG A 289 -38.21 -71.50 -36.60
CA ARG A 289 -39.60 -71.91 -36.45
C ARG A 289 -40.13 -72.65 -37.69
N ASP A 290 -39.83 -72.14 -38.89
CA ASP A 290 -40.25 -72.81 -40.14
C ASP A 290 -39.61 -74.20 -40.28
N LEU A 291 -38.35 -74.35 -39.85
CA LEU A 291 -37.65 -75.64 -39.83
C LEU A 291 -38.22 -76.59 -38.76
N GLU A 292 -38.60 -76.08 -37.59
CA GLU A 292 -39.27 -76.87 -36.56
C GLU A 292 -40.63 -77.39 -37.06
N GLU A 293 -41.42 -76.53 -37.73
CA GLU A 293 -42.71 -76.92 -38.34
C GLU A 293 -42.51 -77.98 -39.42
N ALA A 294 -41.55 -77.78 -40.34
CA ALA A 294 -41.21 -78.78 -41.35
C ALA A 294 -40.73 -80.11 -40.75
N ASN A 295 -39.99 -80.07 -39.64
CA ASN A 295 -39.57 -81.27 -38.93
C ASN A 295 -40.74 -82.00 -38.27
N THR A 296 -41.71 -81.26 -37.70
CA THR A 296 -42.94 -81.87 -37.17
C THR A 296 -43.77 -82.52 -38.27
N ASP A 297 -43.88 -81.90 -39.45
CA ASP A 297 -44.60 -82.49 -40.59
C ASP A 297 -43.93 -83.79 -41.07
N LEU A 298 -42.60 -83.79 -41.17
CA LEU A 298 -41.83 -85.00 -41.52
C LEU A 298 -42.00 -86.11 -40.47
N GLU A 299 -42.11 -85.75 -39.19
CA GLU A 299 -42.31 -86.71 -38.11
C GLU A 299 -43.72 -87.33 -38.17
N VAL A 300 -44.74 -86.53 -38.51
CA VAL A 300 -46.09 -87.02 -38.79
C VAL A 300 -46.10 -87.92 -40.04
N GLU A 301 -45.45 -87.53 -41.14
CA GLU A 301 -45.33 -88.38 -42.32
C GLU A 301 -44.67 -89.71 -41.99
N LYS A 302 -43.58 -89.70 -41.23
CA LYS A 302 -42.90 -90.92 -40.77
C LYS A 302 -43.83 -91.82 -39.96
N GLU A 303 -44.66 -91.26 -39.07
CA GLU A 303 -45.63 -92.02 -38.28
C GLU A 303 -46.75 -92.61 -39.16
N THR A 304 -47.21 -91.88 -40.17
CA THR A 304 -48.17 -92.40 -41.17
C THR A 304 -47.57 -93.54 -42.01
N PHE A 305 -46.31 -93.40 -42.46
CA PHE A 305 -45.61 -94.47 -43.16
C PHE A 305 -45.39 -95.70 -42.28
N ALA A 306 -45.04 -95.52 -41.01
CA ALA A 306 -44.93 -96.61 -40.05
C ALA A 306 -46.27 -97.33 -39.86
N SER A 307 -47.38 -96.59 -39.79
CA SER A 307 -48.74 -97.14 -39.70
C SER A 307 -49.11 -97.94 -40.95
N HIS A 308 -48.81 -97.43 -42.16
CA HIS A 308 -49.02 -98.16 -43.41
C HIS A 308 -48.18 -99.44 -43.53
N LEU A 309 -46.93 -99.42 -43.05
CA LEU A 309 -46.10 -100.62 -43.00
C LEU A 309 -46.70 -101.66 -42.04
N LEU A 310 -47.21 -101.24 -40.88
CA LEU A 310 -47.88 -102.13 -39.94
C LEU A 310 -49.15 -102.76 -40.52
N GLU A 311 -49.98 -101.98 -41.23
CA GLU A 311 -51.16 -102.50 -41.94
C GLU A 311 -50.76 -103.49 -43.04
N ARG A 312 -49.69 -103.20 -43.77
CA ARG A 312 -49.17 -104.10 -44.80
C ARG A 312 -48.64 -105.40 -44.21
N ASP A 313 -47.95 -105.35 -43.07
CA ASP A 313 -47.48 -106.54 -42.36
C ASP A 313 -48.66 -107.38 -41.85
N GLN A 314 -49.72 -106.75 -41.33
CA GLN A 314 -50.97 -107.44 -40.97
C GLN A 314 -51.68 -108.05 -42.20
N SER A 315 -51.63 -107.38 -43.35
CA SER A 315 -52.13 -107.91 -44.62
C SER A 315 -51.31 -109.09 -45.14
N LEU A 316 -49.99 -109.06 -44.97
CA LEU A 316 -49.12 -110.20 -45.28
C LEU A 316 -49.39 -111.38 -44.36
N ASP A 317 -49.59 -111.15 -43.05
CA ASP A 317 -49.95 -112.19 -42.10
C ASP A 317 -51.30 -112.83 -42.40
N THR A 318 -52.28 -112.05 -42.85
CA THR A 318 -53.59 -112.58 -43.28
C THR A 318 -53.47 -113.40 -44.56
N LEU A 319 -52.74 -112.91 -45.56
CA LEU A 319 -52.44 -113.68 -46.78
C LEU A 319 -51.65 -114.95 -46.48
N GLN A 320 -50.76 -114.94 -45.49
CA GLN A 320 -49.99 -116.11 -45.08
C GLN A 320 -50.87 -117.17 -44.39
N ARG A 321 -51.88 -116.74 -43.60
CA ARG A 321 -52.91 -117.65 -43.07
C ARG A 321 -53.84 -118.20 -44.16
N ASP A 322 -54.18 -117.38 -45.15
CA ASP A 322 -55.00 -117.79 -46.30
C ASP A 322 -54.23 -118.79 -47.19
N ASN A 323 -52.92 -118.59 -47.35
CA ASN A 323 -52.07 -119.53 -48.08
C ASN A 323 -51.91 -120.86 -47.31
N LEU A 324 -51.75 -120.82 -45.98
CA LEU A 324 -51.75 -122.03 -45.13
C LEU A 324 -53.10 -122.78 -45.16
N THR A 325 -54.22 -122.08 -45.29
CA THR A 325 -55.55 -122.71 -45.44
C THR A 325 -55.81 -123.22 -46.86
N LEU A 326 -55.15 -122.65 -47.87
CA LEU A 326 -55.10 -123.20 -49.24
C LEU A 326 -54.19 -124.42 -49.34
N GLU A 327 -53.02 -124.42 -48.69
CA GLU A 327 -52.11 -125.58 -48.56
C GLU A 327 -52.80 -126.73 -47.81
N ALA A 328 -53.52 -126.44 -46.71
CA ALA A 328 -54.33 -127.45 -46.01
C ALA A 328 -55.52 -127.99 -46.84
N ARG A 329 -56.01 -127.23 -47.83
CA ARG A 329 -57.02 -127.69 -48.81
C ARG A 329 -56.40 -128.47 -49.98
N LEU A 330 -55.14 -128.21 -50.30
CA LEU A 330 -54.37 -128.92 -51.33
C LEU A 330 -53.90 -130.30 -50.83
N ASP A 331 -53.48 -130.39 -49.57
CA ASP A 331 -53.06 -131.65 -48.92
C ASP A 331 -54.21 -132.65 -48.71
N SER A 332 -55.47 -132.19 -48.74
CA SER A 332 -56.66 -133.05 -48.73
C SER A 332 -57.05 -133.60 -50.11
N ALA A 333 -56.45 -133.11 -51.20
CA ALA A 333 -56.83 -133.45 -52.58
C ALA A 333 -55.73 -134.20 -53.37
N VAL A 334 -54.55 -134.44 -52.78
CA VAL A 334 -53.39 -135.06 -53.45
C VAL A 334 -53.11 -136.51 -52.97
N ASN A 335 -54.00 -137.08 -52.15
CA ASN A 335 -53.90 -138.47 -51.67
C ASN A 335 -54.52 -139.55 -52.59
N ASP A 336 -54.89 -139.20 -53.83
CA ASP A 336 -55.32 -140.16 -54.86
C ASP A 336 -54.60 -139.90 -56.20
N ALA A 337 -53.31 -140.29 -56.30
CA ALA A 337 -52.68 -140.91 -57.47
C ALA A 337 -51.14 -140.99 -57.32
N GLN A 338 -50.69 -142.16 -56.86
CA GLN A 338 -49.39 -142.78 -57.17
C GLN A 338 -49.13 -142.77 -58.70
N THR A 339 -47.93 -142.79 -59.29
CA THR A 339 -46.51 -142.89 -58.88
C THR A 339 -45.69 -142.82 -60.17
N GLU A 340 -44.44 -142.35 -60.06
CA GLU A 340 -43.24 -142.79 -60.81
C GLU A 340 -43.19 -142.68 -62.35
N GLN A 341 -42.11 -142.11 -62.88
CA GLN A 341 -40.95 -142.93 -63.30
C GLN A 341 -39.80 -142.07 -63.85
N ALA A 342 -38.59 -142.38 -63.34
CA ALA A 342 -37.25 -142.02 -63.83
C ALA A 342 -36.82 -140.55 -63.65
N ALA A 343 -36.21 -140.13 -62.54
CA ALA A 343 -34.95 -140.60 -61.97
C ALA A 343 -33.77 -140.55 -62.95
N MET A 344 -32.81 -139.70 -62.56
CA MET A 344 -31.36 -139.88 -62.67
C MET A 344 -30.81 -140.19 -64.06
N GLU A 345 -30.20 -139.19 -64.69
CA GLU A 345 -28.77 -139.21 -65.10
C GLU A 345 -28.50 -138.14 -66.18
N HIS A 346 -28.25 -136.90 -65.76
CA HIS A 346 -27.18 -136.11 -66.40
C HIS A 346 -26.57 -135.06 -65.46
N MET A 347 -26.45 -135.44 -64.18
CA MET A 347 -25.65 -134.74 -63.14
C MET A 347 -24.14 -134.71 -63.44
N LEU A 348 -23.72 -134.83 -64.70
CA LEU A 348 -22.31 -134.86 -65.09
C LEU A 348 -21.85 -133.62 -65.88
N GLU A 349 -22.76 -132.73 -66.29
CA GLU A 349 -22.41 -131.55 -67.11
C GLU A 349 -22.39 -130.23 -66.31
N THR A 350 -22.92 -130.23 -65.08
CA THR A 350 -22.99 -129.06 -64.19
C THR A 350 -21.77 -128.85 -63.29
N ALA A 351 -20.81 -129.80 -63.29
CA ALA A 351 -19.61 -129.73 -62.47
C ALA A 351 -18.42 -129.00 -63.15
N GLN A 352 -18.41 -128.85 -64.48
CA GLN A 352 -17.31 -128.19 -65.21
C GLN A 352 -17.51 -126.66 -65.40
N ASN A 353 -18.73 -126.15 -65.29
CA ASN A 353 -19.01 -124.71 -65.41
C ASN A 353 -18.90 -123.93 -64.09
N LYS A 354 -18.85 -124.61 -62.93
CA LYS A 354 -18.65 -123.98 -61.61
C LYS A 354 -17.19 -123.62 -61.29
N ALA A 355 -16.21 -124.20 -61.99
CA ALA A 355 -14.78 -123.91 -61.75
C ALA A 355 -14.26 -122.65 -62.50
N ARG A 356 -14.93 -122.21 -63.57
CA ARG A 356 -14.63 -120.93 -64.26
C ARG A 356 -15.34 -119.74 -63.62
N ASP A 357 -16.49 -119.95 -63.00
CA ASP A 357 -17.25 -118.90 -62.30
C ASP A 357 -16.58 -118.50 -60.97
N THR A 358 -15.96 -119.45 -60.25
CA THR A 358 -15.25 -119.17 -59.00
C THR A 358 -13.92 -118.44 -59.20
N THR A 359 -13.20 -118.68 -60.30
CA THR A 359 -11.96 -117.95 -60.63
C THR A 359 -12.25 -116.51 -61.05
N SER A 360 -13.29 -116.25 -61.85
CA SER A 360 -13.69 -114.87 -62.21
C SER A 360 -14.23 -114.09 -61.00
N ARG A 361 -14.91 -114.76 -60.06
CA ARG A 361 -15.37 -114.16 -58.80
C ARG A 361 -14.23 -113.88 -57.82
N LEU A 362 -13.15 -114.68 -57.84
CA LEU A 362 -11.96 -114.44 -57.03
C LEU A 362 -11.13 -113.27 -57.59
N GLU A 363 -10.97 -113.18 -58.91
CA GLU A 363 -10.33 -112.02 -59.56
C GLU A 363 -11.14 -110.74 -59.38
N GLN A 364 -12.48 -110.78 -59.46
CA GLN A 364 -13.33 -109.63 -59.11
C GLN A 364 -13.30 -109.29 -57.62
N ALA A 365 -13.12 -110.27 -56.73
CA ALA A 365 -12.98 -110.03 -55.30
C ALA A 365 -11.61 -109.41 -54.97
N ASP A 366 -10.53 -109.86 -55.61
CA ASP A 366 -9.19 -109.29 -55.47
C ASP A 366 -9.11 -107.86 -56.01
N GLU A 367 -9.78 -107.58 -57.14
CA GLU A 367 -9.84 -106.22 -57.67
C GLU A 367 -10.68 -105.30 -56.76
N ARG A 368 -11.81 -105.79 -56.22
CA ARG A 368 -12.59 -105.07 -55.20
C ARG A 368 -11.82 -104.87 -53.90
N LEU A 369 -10.99 -105.82 -53.48
CA LEU A 369 -10.15 -105.68 -52.30
C LEU A 369 -9.03 -104.66 -52.55
N ARG A 370 -8.43 -104.61 -53.74
CA ARG A 370 -7.49 -103.54 -54.11
C ARG A 370 -8.16 -102.17 -54.14
N ASP A 371 -9.35 -102.06 -54.73
CA ASP A 371 -10.11 -100.82 -54.77
C ASP A 371 -10.53 -100.37 -53.37
N LEU A 372 -11.00 -101.29 -52.52
CA LEU A 372 -11.30 -100.99 -51.12
C LEU A 372 -10.05 -100.63 -50.33
N GLN A 373 -8.91 -101.22 -50.62
CA GLN A 373 -7.64 -100.88 -49.96
C GLN A 373 -7.11 -99.52 -50.44
N ALA A 374 -7.31 -99.17 -51.72
CA ALA A 374 -7.02 -97.85 -52.25
C ALA A 374 -7.95 -96.78 -51.64
N GLN A 375 -9.25 -97.08 -51.51
CA GLN A 375 -10.22 -96.22 -50.84
C GLN A 375 -9.92 -96.08 -49.35
N LEU A 376 -9.55 -97.15 -48.66
CA LEU A 376 -9.15 -97.12 -47.26
C LEU A 376 -7.91 -96.24 -47.08
N ASN A 377 -6.88 -96.40 -47.92
CA ASN A 377 -5.69 -95.57 -47.88
C ASN A 377 -5.97 -94.10 -48.22
N ALA A 378 -6.90 -93.82 -49.13
CA ALA A 378 -7.34 -92.47 -49.46
C ALA A 378 -8.08 -91.83 -48.27
N VAL A 379 -9.05 -92.54 -47.69
CA VAL A 379 -9.79 -92.08 -46.49
C VAL A 379 -8.86 -91.91 -45.29
N GLN A 380 -7.87 -92.79 -45.11
CA GLN A 380 -6.87 -92.68 -44.06
C GLN A 380 -6.03 -91.41 -44.24
N LYS A 381 -5.60 -91.13 -45.47
CA LYS A 381 -4.83 -89.92 -45.80
C LYS A 381 -5.67 -88.66 -45.60
N ASP A 382 -6.94 -88.67 -46.01
CA ASP A 382 -7.86 -87.57 -45.83
C ASP A 382 -8.17 -87.32 -44.35
N LEU A 383 -8.28 -88.38 -43.55
CA LEU A 383 -8.43 -88.31 -42.09
C LEU A 383 -7.19 -87.72 -41.43
N ASP A 384 -5.99 -88.14 -41.84
CA ASP A 384 -4.73 -87.61 -41.31
C ASP A 384 -4.55 -86.13 -41.70
N SER A 385 -4.89 -85.73 -42.94
CA SER A 385 -4.86 -84.31 -43.32
C SER A 385 -5.90 -83.48 -42.58
N SER A 386 -7.13 -83.98 -42.42
CA SER A 386 -8.18 -83.29 -41.68
C SER A 386 -7.83 -83.16 -40.20
N ARG A 387 -7.18 -84.17 -39.62
CA ARG A 387 -6.65 -84.12 -38.25
C ARG A 387 -5.55 -83.07 -38.11
N GLN A 388 -4.63 -82.98 -39.08
CA GLN A 388 -3.56 -81.98 -39.07
C GLN A 388 -4.12 -80.55 -39.21
N GLU A 389 -5.14 -80.34 -40.04
CA GLU A 389 -5.86 -79.07 -40.15
C GLU A 389 -6.61 -78.73 -38.86
N ALA A 390 -7.26 -79.71 -38.22
CA ALA A 390 -7.91 -79.53 -36.92
C ALA A 390 -6.90 -79.17 -35.80
N GLU A 391 -5.71 -79.76 -35.81
CA GLU A 391 -4.63 -79.41 -34.88
C GLU A 391 -4.08 -78.00 -35.15
N GLY A 392 -3.87 -77.63 -36.42
CA GLY A 392 -3.43 -76.29 -36.81
C GLY A 392 -4.43 -75.20 -36.41
N THR A 393 -5.72 -75.42 -36.67
CA THR A 393 -6.80 -74.51 -36.23
C THR A 393 -6.91 -74.44 -34.71
N ARG A 394 -6.78 -75.56 -34.01
CA ARG A 394 -6.75 -75.58 -32.53
C ARG A 394 -5.59 -74.77 -31.97
N SER A 395 -4.37 -74.93 -32.48
CA SER A 395 -3.21 -74.14 -32.03
C SER A 395 -3.40 -72.65 -32.33
N SER A 396 -3.98 -72.29 -33.48
CA SER A 396 -4.31 -70.90 -33.80
C SER A 396 -5.36 -70.31 -32.85
N LEU A 397 -6.37 -71.10 -32.47
CA LEU A 397 -7.39 -70.69 -31.50
C LEU A 397 -6.80 -70.54 -30.10
N GLU A 398 -5.95 -71.48 -29.65
CA GLU A 398 -5.24 -71.39 -28.36
C GLU A 398 -4.35 -70.13 -28.31
N GLY A 399 -3.63 -69.80 -29.38
CA GLY A 399 -2.87 -68.54 -29.49
C GLY A 399 -3.76 -67.30 -29.43
N THR A 400 -4.91 -67.32 -30.12
CA THR A 400 -5.88 -66.21 -30.10
C THR A 400 -6.48 -66.02 -28.71
N ILE A 401 -6.84 -67.12 -28.02
CA ILE A 401 -7.35 -67.10 -26.65
C ILE A 401 -6.28 -66.57 -25.69
N SER A 402 -5.03 -66.97 -25.85
CA SER A 402 -3.91 -66.46 -25.03
C SER A 402 -3.75 -64.95 -25.19
N ASN A 403 -3.74 -64.44 -26.42
CA ASN A 403 -3.63 -63.01 -26.70
C ASN A 403 -4.85 -62.22 -26.17
N GLN A 404 -6.04 -62.79 -26.27
CA GLN A 404 -7.25 -62.19 -25.71
C GLN A 404 -7.23 -62.15 -24.18
N ARG A 405 -6.72 -63.19 -23.51
CA ARG A 405 -6.55 -63.21 -22.05
C ARG A 405 -5.58 -62.14 -21.59
N GLU A 406 -4.43 -62.01 -22.25
CA GLU A 406 -3.46 -60.95 -21.94
C GLU A 406 -4.06 -59.55 -22.17
N SER A 407 -4.82 -59.37 -23.25
CA SER A 407 -5.54 -58.12 -23.52
C SER A 407 -6.58 -57.79 -22.44
N LEU A 408 -7.31 -58.80 -21.94
CA LEU A 408 -8.28 -58.63 -20.85
C LEU A 408 -7.57 -58.29 -19.53
N GLU A 409 -6.48 -58.95 -19.19
CA GLU A 409 -5.70 -58.66 -17.99
C GLU A 409 -5.15 -57.22 -18.01
N ASN A 410 -4.66 -56.76 -19.17
CA ASN A 410 -4.22 -55.38 -19.36
C ASN A 410 -5.37 -54.38 -19.18
N ARG A 411 -6.57 -54.68 -19.69
CA ARG A 411 -7.76 -53.86 -19.47
C ARG A 411 -8.20 -53.85 -18.01
N ASP A 412 -8.17 -54.97 -17.33
CA ASP A 412 -8.52 -55.07 -15.91
C ASP A 412 -7.55 -54.28 -15.02
N ASN A 413 -6.26 -54.29 -15.36
CA ASN A 413 -5.26 -53.46 -14.69
C ASN A 413 -5.52 -51.96 -14.91
N GLU A 414 -5.91 -51.56 -16.12
CA GLU A 414 -6.26 -50.17 -16.42
C GLU A 414 -7.55 -49.74 -15.72
N ILE A 415 -8.57 -50.61 -15.68
CA ILE A 415 -9.80 -50.36 -14.90
C ILE A 415 -9.44 -50.16 -13.43
N ARG A 416 -8.59 -51.02 -12.85
CA ARG A 416 -8.16 -50.89 -11.45
C ARG A 416 -7.44 -49.55 -11.21
N ARG A 417 -6.60 -49.12 -12.14
CA ARG A 417 -5.90 -47.82 -12.08
C ARG A 417 -6.89 -46.65 -12.14
N LEU A 418 -7.84 -46.68 -13.07
CA LEU A 418 -8.87 -45.65 -13.22
C LEU A 418 -9.81 -45.60 -12.00
N SER A 419 -10.19 -46.75 -11.44
CA SER A 419 -10.96 -46.81 -10.20
C SER A 419 -10.21 -46.17 -9.04
N GLY A 420 -8.90 -46.42 -8.90
CA GLY A 420 -8.08 -45.75 -7.88
C GLY A 420 -7.97 -44.23 -8.05
N LEU A 421 -7.95 -43.74 -9.28
CA LEU A 421 -7.98 -42.30 -9.56
C LEU A 421 -9.34 -41.67 -9.27
N LEU A 422 -10.44 -42.39 -9.56
CA LEU A 422 -11.79 -41.96 -9.22
C LEU A 422 -11.97 -41.85 -7.71
N THR A 423 -11.53 -42.84 -6.93
CA THR A 423 -11.62 -42.76 -5.46
C THR A 423 -10.81 -41.60 -4.89
N ALA A 424 -9.61 -41.34 -5.41
CA ALA A 424 -8.81 -40.18 -5.00
C ALA A 424 -9.48 -38.85 -5.37
N ARG A 425 -10.16 -38.78 -6.51
CA ARG A 425 -10.95 -37.60 -6.92
C ARG A 425 -12.17 -37.40 -6.04
N ASP A 426 -12.87 -38.47 -5.66
CA ASP A 426 -14.01 -38.42 -4.75
C ASP A 426 -13.58 -37.94 -3.36
N GLU A 427 -12.44 -38.41 -2.84
CA GLU A 427 -11.85 -37.92 -1.59
C GLU A 427 -11.51 -36.42 -1.67
N GLN A 428 -10.94 -35.96 -2.79
CA GLN A 428 -10.68 -34.54 -3.03
C GLN A 428 -11.99 -33.73 -3.09
N LEU A 429 -13.02 -34.23 -3.77
CA LEU A 429 -14.32 -33.56 -3.86
C LEU A 429 -14.97 -33.42 -2.47
N VAL A 430 -14.91 -34.46 -1.64
CA VAL A 430 -15.39 -34.41 -0.26
C VAL A 430 -14.61 -33.38 0.56
N SER A 431 -13.29 -33.28 0.38
CA SER A 431 -12.48 -32.24 1.04
C SER A 431 -12.91 -30.84 0.62
N VAL A 432 -13.02 -30.59 -0.69
CA VAL A 432 -13.44 -29.29 -1.23
C VAL A 432 -14.86 -28.92 -0.79
N GLN A 433 -15.78 -29.89 -0.73
CA GLN A 433 -17.13 -29.65 -0.21
C GLN A 433 -17.12 -29.26 1.27
N ARG A 434 -16.25 -29.86 2.08
CA ARG A 434 -16.08 -29.49 3.49
C ARG A 434 -15.55 -28.06 3.63
N ASP A 435 -14.54 -27.70 2.84
CA ASP A 435 -13.95 -26.35 2.86
C ASP A 435 -14.97 -25.30 2.39
N LEU A 436 -15.75 -25.61 1.36
CA LEU A 436 -16.84 -24.76 0.88
C LEU A 436 -17.92 -24.56 1.95
N ALA A 437 -18.27 -25.61 2.69
CA ALA A 437 -19.23 -25.52 3.79
C ALA A 437 -18.72 -24.64 4.93
N SER A 438 -17.43 -24.77 5.30
CA SER A 438 -16.79 -23.91 6.30
C SER A 438 -16.78 -22.45 5.87
N SER A 439 -16.36 -22.18 4.63
CA SER A 439 -16.35 -20.81 4.07
C SER A 439 -17.76 -20.21 4.01
N ARG A 440 -18.78 -20.98 3.64
CA ARG A 440 -20.18 -20.52 3.68
C ARG A 440 -20.63 -20.16 5.09
N GLN A 441 -20.24 -20.94 6.09
CA GLN A 441 -20.58 -20.66 7.48
C GLN A 441 -19.90 -19.36 7.98
N GLU A 442 -18.64 -19.11 7.61
CA GLU A 442 -17.94 -17.86 7.92
C GLU A 442 -18.59 -16.65 7.24
N VAL A 443 -18.98 -16.80 5.97
CA VAL A 443 -19.71 -15.75 5.23
C VAL A 443 -21.07 -15.45 5.88
N GLU A 444 -21.80 -16.47 6.35
CA GLU A 444 -23.07 -16.24 7.03
C GLU A 444 -22.89 -15.61 8.42
N GLY A 445 -21.81 -15.97 9.14
CA GLY A 445 -21.44 -15.35 10.41
C GLY A 445 -21.09 -13.87 10.26
N THR A 446 -20.26 -13.54 9.27
CA THR A 446 -19.91 -12.14 8.95
C THR A 446 -21.13 -11.36 8.47
N ARG A 447 -22.00 -11.95 7.65
CA ARG A 447 -23.27 -11.35 7.21
C ARG A 447 -24.20 -11.05 8.39
N SER A 448 -24.32 -11.98 9.34
CA SER A 448 -25.13 -11.81 10.55
C SER A 448 -24.58 -10.70 11.44
N SER A 449 -23.26 -10.65 11.62
CA SER A 449 -22.58 -9.57 12.35
C SER A 449 -22.82 -8.20 11.70
N LEU A 450 -22.65 -8.11 10.36
CA LEU A 450 -22.90 -6.88 9.60
C LEU A 450 -24.37 -6.44 9.69
N LYS A 451 -25.31 -7.38 9.69
CA LYS A 451 -26.73 -7.06 9.87
C LYS A 451 -27.00 -6.48 11.27
N GLY A 452 -26.33 -7.00 12.30
CA GLY A 452 -26.38 -6.46 13.66
C GLY A 452 -25.81 -5.05 13.75
N THR A 453 -24.66 -4.79 13.13
CA THR A 453 -24.07 -3.43 13.13
C THR A 453 -24.94 -2.42 12.40
N ILE A 454 -25.54 -2.79 11.27
CA ILE A 454 -26.49 -1.93 10.53
C ILE A 454 -27.73 -1.63 11.37
N LEU A 455 -28.28 -2.61 12.08
CA LEU A 455 -29.41 -2.39 12.99
C LEU A 455 -29.06 -1.38 14.09
N ASN A 456 -27.91 -1.56 14.75
CA ASN A 456 -27.44 -0.64 15.79
C ASN A 456 -27.19 0.78 15.25
N GLN A 457 -26.61 0.90 14.06
CA GLN A 457 -26.41 2.19 13.40
C GLN A 457 -27.74 2.88 13.07
N ASN A 458 -28.73 2.13 12.59
CA ASN A 458 -30.06 2.67 12.32
C ASN A 458 -30.78 3.13 13.61
N GLU A 459 -30.64 2.40 14.71
CA GLU A 459 -31.17 2.83 16.01
C GLU A 459 -30.47 4.11 16.52
N SER A 460 -29.15 4.19 16.36
CA SER A 460 -28.37 5.40 16.69
C SER A 460 -28.80 6.61 15.84
N LEU A 461 -28.96 6.42 14.53
CA LEU A 461 -29.43 7.46 13.62
C LEU A 461 -30.84 7.94 13.99
N LYS A 462 -31.73 7.03 14.35
CA LYS A 462 -33.07 7.37 14.82
C LYS A 462 -33.02 8.22 16.10
N SER A 463 -32.23 7.81 17.07
CA SER A 463 -32.00 8.58 18.31
C SER A 463 -31.46 9.99 18.03
N LYS A 464 -30.45 10.11 17.14
CA LYS A 464 -29.91 11.42 16.73
C LYS A 464 -30.95 12.27 16.00
N THR A 465 -31.81 11.66 15.20
CA THR A 465 -32.90 12.37 14.49
C THR A 465 -33.92 12.91 15.49
N ASP A 466 -34.32 12.10 16.48
CA ASP A 466 -35.24 12.52 17.54
C ASP A 466 -34.64 13.68 18.38
N GLU A 467 -33.32 13.66 18.62
CA GLU A 467 -32.63 14.74 19.32
C GLU A 467 -32.53 16.02 18.49
N ILE A 468 -32.27 15.92 17.19
CA ILE A 468 -32.33 17.08 16.27
C ILE A 468 -33.72 17.71 16.29
N GLU A 469 -34.78 16.89 16.29
CA GLU A 469 -36.15 17.38 16.36
C GLU A 469 -36.42 18.12 17.68
N ARG A 470 -35.94 17.60 18.82
CA ARG A 470 -36.01 18.31 20.11
C ARG A 470 -35.24 19.63 20.10
N LEU A 471 -34.02 19.64 19.58
CA LEU A 471 -33.20 20.85 19.48
C LEU A 471 -33.86 21.89 18.58
N ASN A 472 -34.49 21.47 17.49
CA ASN A 472 -35.28 22.36 16.64
C ASN A 472 -36.45 22.99 17.41
N VAL A 473 -37.22 22.22 18.18
CA VAL A 473 -38.30 22.76 19.02
C VAL A 473 -37.78 23.81 20.01
N LEU A 474 -36.62 23.58 20.63
CA LEU A 474 -35.99 24.53 21.55
C LEU A 474 -35.51 25.80 20.83
N LEU A 475 -34.96 25.68 19.62
CA LEU A 475 -34.56 26.82 18.79
C LEU A 475 -35.77 27.69 18.43
N THR A 476 -36.89 27.09 18.02
CA THR A 476 -38.11 27.84 17.72
C THR A 476 -38.64 28.59 18.94
N ALA A 477 -38.56 27.99 20.13
CA ALA A 477 -38.96 28.63 21.38
C ALA A 477 -38.02 29.79 21.77
N ARG A 478 -36.71 29.62 21.55
CA ARG A 478 -35.73 30.70 21.74
C ARG A 478 -36.01 31.88 20.81
N ASP A 479 -36.25 31.61 19.54
CA ASP A 479 -36.50 32.66 18.53
C ASP A 479 -37.76 33.46 18.88
N GLN A 480 -38.83 32.79 19.32
CA GLN A 480 -40.02 33.48 19.85
C GLN A 480 -39.71 34.37 21.08
N THR A 481 -38.79 33.94 21.94
CA THR A 481 -38.37 34.73 23.11
C THR A 481 -37.54 35.94 22.70
N VAL A 482 -36.64 35.77 21.74
CA VAL A 482 -35.83 36.86 21.17
C VAL A 482 -36.74 37.88 20.51
N ASP A 483 -37.69 37.45 19.69
CA ASP A 483 -38.66 38.34 19.04
C ASP A 483 -39.44 39.16 20.08
N SER A 484 -39.90 38.52 21.17
CA SER A 484 -40.55 39.19 22.30
C SER A 484 -39.65 40.21 22.98
N GLN A 485 -38.37 39.89 23.21
CA GLN A 485 -37.39 40.81 23.81
C GLN A 485 -37.06 41.98 22.89
N VAL A 486 -36.91 41.74 21.59
CA VAL A 486 -36.70 42.79 20.57
C VAL A 486 -37.91 43.72 20.53
N GLU A 487 -39.13 43.17 20.57
CA GLU A 487 -40.34 43.97 20.60
C GLU A 487 -40.41 44.82 21.89
N GLN A 488 -40.12 44.24 23.05
CA GLN A 488 -40.04 44.97 24.33
C GLN A 488 -38.98 46.08 24.32
N ALA A 489 -37.79 45.80 23.79
CA ALA A 489 -36.71 46.79 23.65
C ALA A 489 -37.12 47.91 22.68
N SER A 490 -37.79 47.58 21.57
CA SER A 490 -38.30 48.56 20.62
C SER A 490 -39.36 49.48 21.25
N ILE A 491 -40.25 48.94 22.08
CA ILE A 491 -41.26 49.69 22.84
C ILE A 491 -40.59 50.58 23.89
N PHE A 492 -39.59 50.06 24.61
CA PHE A 492 -38.82 50.82 25.60
C PHE A 492 -38.08 51.99 24.95
N LEU A 493 -37.40 51.75 23.82
CA LEU A 493 -36.69 52.79 23.07
C LEU A 493 -37.65 53.84 22.48
N ARG A 494 -38.85 53.44 22.01
CA ARG A 494 -39.90 54.40 21.60
C ARG A 494 -40.41 55.24 22.78
N ARG A 495 -40.48 54.67 23.99
CA ARG A 495 -40.87 55.40 25.21
C ARG A 495 -39.77 56.35 25.71
N MET A 496 -38.50 56.04 25.40
CA MET A 496 -37.33 56.86 25.75
C MET A 496 -37.07 58.04 24.78
N SER A 497 -38.04 58.38 23.92
CA SER A 497 -38.00 59.50 22.96
C SER A 497 -37.35 60.80 23.49
N LEU A 498 -36.02 60.90 23.32
CA LEU A 498 -35.37 62.07 22.77
C LEU A 498 -35.45 61.92 21.25
N ASN A 499 -36.17 62.83 20.59
CA ASN A 499 -36.31 62.92 19.13
C ASN A 499 -34.95 63.17 18.46
N VAL A 500 -34.12 62.13 18.31
CA VAL A 500 -32.91 62.18 17.49
C VAL A 500 -32.91 60.99 16.54
N GLU A 501 -33.07 61.31 15.26
CA GLU A 501 -33.19 60.37 14.17
C GLU A 501 -31.92 59.51 13.98
N SER A 502 -32.10 58.20 14.21
CA SER A 502 -32.10 57.16 13.16
C SER A 502 -30.81 56.72 12.44
N ARG A 503 -29.60 57.18 12.76
CA ARG A 503 -28.37 56.51 12.23
C ARG A 503 -27.38 56.04 13.28
N ILE A 504 -27.12 56.86 14.30
CA ILE A 504 -26.17 56.50 15.36
C ILE A 504 -26.72 55.35 16.19
N TRP A 505 -27.99 55.41 16.58
CA TRP A 505 -28.64 54.31 17.31
C TRP A 505 -28.82 53.06 16.46
N ARG A 506 -28.99 53.18 15.14
CA ARG A 506 -29.04 52.01 14.26
C ARG A 506 -27.65 51.36 14.17
N ASN A 507 -26.58 52.13 14.09
CA ASN A 507 -25.21 51.59 14.10
C ASN A 507 -24.79 51.04 15.47
N VAL A 508 -25.31 51.60 16.57
CA VAL A 508 -25.07 51.08 17.92
C VAL A 508 -25.89 49.81 18.16
N VAL A 509 -27.12 49.74 17.66
CA VAL A 509 -27.94 48.53 17.72
C VAL A 509 -27.42 47.47 16.75
N GLU A 510 -26.98 47.83 15.54
CA GLU A 510 -26.30 46.93 14.60
C GLU A 510 -24.93 46.52 15.12
N GLY A 511 -24.20 47.36 15.86
CA GLY A 511 -22.93 47.00 16.51
C GLY A 511 -23.13 46.06 17.70
N ILE A 512 -24.12 46.34 18.56
CA ILE A 512 -24.45 45.49 19.72
C ILE A 512 -25.13 44.18 19.28
N LEU A 513 -25.92 44.19 18.20
CA LEU A 513 -26.51 42.98 17.61
C LEU A 513 -25.50 42.22 16.73
N ALA A 514 -24.57 42.89 16.04
CA ALA A 514 -23.50 42.22 15.28
C ALA A 514 -22.49 41.55 16.22
N ASP A 515 -22.16 42.16 17.37
CA ASP A 515 -21.35 41.51 18.41
C ASP A 515 -22.12 40.34 19.07
N SER A 516 -23.45 40.38 19.13
CA SER A 516 -24.28 39.23 19.53
C SER A 516 -24.50 38.18 18.44
N THR A 517 -24.24 38.48 17.16
CA THR A 517 -24.18 37.44 16.10
C THR A 517 -22.87 36.64 16.11
N VAL A 518 -21.90 37.06 16.94
CA VAL A 518 -20.76 36.24 17.38
C VAL A 518 -20.96 35.79 18.84
N ALA A 519 -22.20 35.54 19.26
CA ALA A 519 -22.42 34.56 20.31
C ALA A 519 -22.16 33.19 19.68
N SER A 520 -20.89 32.80 19.76
CA SER A 520 -20.34 31.46 19.59
C SER A 520 -21.45 30.43 19.41
N THR A 521 -21.59 29.85 18.20
CA THR A 521 -22.12 28.48 18.06
C THR A 521 -21.66 27.76 19.29
N ALA A 522 -22.58 27.27 20.13
CA ALA A 522 -22.23 26.58 21.36
C ALA A 522 -21.38 25.35 20.97
N GLN A 523 -20.09 25.59 20.75
CA GLN A 523 -19.06 24.60 20.68
C GLN A 523 -19.22 23.95 22.03
N ILE A 524 -19.60 22.68 22.01
CA ILE A 524 -19.40 21.82 23.15
C ILE A 524 -17.99 22.17 23.65
N PRO A 525 -17.87 22.74 24.86
CA PRO A 525 -16.64 23.37 25.28
C PRO A 525 -15.55 22.32 25.15
N TRP A 526 -14.60 22.57 24.26
CA TRP A 526 -13.54 21.63 23.99
C TRP A 526 -12.85 21.32 25.31
N LYS A 527 -12.88 20.04 25.71
CA LYS A 527 -12.13 19.61 26.88
C LYS A 527 -10.72 19.24 26.46
N PRO A 528 -9.70 19.78 27.13
CA PRO A 528 -8.31 19.45 26.90
C PRO A 528 -8.05 17.95 27.10
N TRP A 529 -7.01 17.47 26.43
CA TRP A 529 -6.55 16.10 26.49
C TRP A 529 -5.51 15.95 27.60
N ARG A 530 -5.72 14.97 28.48
CA ARG A 530 -4.86 14.68 29.62
C ARG A 530 -3.61 13.95 29.18
N VAL A 531 -2.44 14.40 29.60
CA VAL A 531 -1.19 13.67 29.40
C VAL A 531 -1.02 12.61 30.49
N LEU A 532 -0.77 11.37 30.09
CA LEU A 532 -0.43 10.28 31.00
C LEU A 532 1.09 10.17 31.16
N PRO A 533 1.57 9.46 32.20
CA PRO A 533 2.98 9.09 32.29
C PRO A 533 3.45 8.44 31.00
N SER A 534 4.52 9.00 30.43
CA SER A 534 5.10 8.58 29.15
C SER A 534 5.88 7.28 29.33
N TRP A 535 6.01 6.48 28.28
CA TRP A 535 6.92 5.33 28.25
C TRP A 535 8.29 5.81 27.77
N SER A 536 8.98 6.53 28.65
CA SER A 536 10.24 7.17 28.34
C SER A 536 11.15 7.21 29.56
N HIS A 537 12.45 7.06 29.32
CA HIS A 537 13.46 7.27 30.36
C HIS A 537 13.74 8.76 30.62
N ASP A 538 13.10 9.66 29.86
CA ASP A 538 13.22 11.10 30.05
C ASP A 538 12.51 11.55 31.34
N GLU A 539 13.29 12.03 32.31
CA GLU A 539 12.76 12.55 33.57
C GLU A 539 11.81 13.75 33.38
N THR A 540 11.97 14.51 32.29
CA THR A 540 11.08 15.63 31.95
C THR A 540 9.68 15.20 31.51
N LEU A 541 9.50 13.93 31.17
CA LEU A 541 8.21 13.35 30.79
C LEU A 541 7.45 12.68 31.94
N HIS A 542 7.97 12.77 33.16
CA HIS A 542 7.32 12.25 34.34
C HIS A 542 6.19 13.18 34.79
N VAL A 543 5.00 12.59 34.93
CA VAL A 543 3.81 13.27 35.45
C VAL A 543 3.63 12.91 36.92
N ARG A 544 3.57 13.93 37.77
CA ARG A 544 3.23 13.85 39.19
C ARG A 544 2.06 14.76 39.49
N GLU A 545 1.23 14.36 40.45
CA GLU A 545 0.18 15.24 40.96
C GLU A 545 0.78 16.39 41.76
N ASP A 546 0.26 17.60 41.54
CA ASP A 546 0.66 18.82 42.25
C ASP A 546 -0.58 19.46 42.85
N ASP A 547 -0.66 19.46 44.18
CA ASP A 547 -1.79 19.97 44.97
C ASP A 547 -1.67 21.46 45.32
N ARG A 548 -0.65 22.15 44.81
CA ARG A 548 -0.43 23.58 45.10
C ARG A 548 -1.45 24.44 44.37
N SER A 549 -1.66 25.66 44.87
CA SER A 549 -2.64 26.58 44.29
C SER A 549 -2.31 26.98 42.86
N ILE A 550 -3.35 27.29 42.07
CA ILE A 550 -3.23 27.67 40.66
C ILE A 550 -2.24 28.80 40.41
N HIS A 551 -2.20 29.81 41.29
CA HIS A 551 -1.27 30.93 41.18
C HIS A 551 0.18 30.53 41.46
N LEU A 552 0.42 29.65 42.44
CA LEU A 552 1.78 29.16 42.72
C LEU A 552 2.31 28.31 41.57
N VAL A 553 1.46 27.45 41.01
CA VAL A 553 1.82 26.63 39.85
C VAL A 553 2.11 27.51 38.62
N ALA A 554 1.28 28.52 38.36
CA ALA A 554 1.49 29.45 37.25
C ALA A 554 2.79 30.27 37.41
N VAL A 555 3.09 30.77 38.61
CA VAL A 555 4.32 31.52 38.90
C VAL A 555 5.55 30.63 38.76
N ASP A 556 5.50 29.38 39.22
CA ASP A 556 6.58 28.41 39.02
C ASP A 556 6.84 28.13 37.53
N ILE A 557 5.79 27.95 36.74
CA ILE A 557 5.92 27.79 35.28
C ILE A 557 6.59 29.02 34.67
N ILE A 558 6.14 30.23 35.03
CA ILE A 558 6.76 31.49 34.57
C ILE A 558 8.25 31.53 34.94
N ALA A 559 8.60 31.14 36.16
CA ALA A 559 9.99 31.13 36.63
C ALA A 559 10.86 30.12 35.85
N ILE A 560 10.36 28.91 35.60
CA ILE A 560 11.07 27.88 34.81
C ILE A 560 11.24 28.32 33.35
N MET A 561 10.19 28.89 32.75
CA MET A 561 10.18 29.32 31.35
C MET A 561 11.06 30.55 31.11
N ARG A 562 11.16 31.49 32.07
CA ARG A 562 12.00 32.70 31.94
C ARG A 562 13.48 32.48 32.17
N ILE A 563 13.86 31.42 32.88
CA ILE A 563 15.24 31.13 33.23
C ILE A 563 15.72 29.95 32.38
N PRO A 564 16.57 30.16 31.36
CA PRO A 564 17.05 29.09 30.47
C PRO A 564 17.83 27.97 31.18
N SER A 565 18.36 28.24 32.37
CA SER A 565 19.11 27.27 33.18
C SER A 565 18.26 26.54 34.22
N ALA A 566 16.95 26.83 34.30
CA ALA A 566 16.08 26.16 35.26
C ALA A 566 15.79 24.70 34.83
N PRO A 567 15.66 23.77 35.80
CA PRO A 567 15.28 22.38 35.52
C PRO A 567 13.88 22.31 34.89
N ALA A 568 13.75 21.63 33.76
CA ALA A 568 12.49 21.41 33.05
C ALA A 568 11.75 20.14 33.54
N GLU A 569 12.41 19.31 34.35
CA GLU A 569 11.90 18.06 34.92
C GLU A 569 10.51 18.20 35.58
N PRO A 570 10.23 19.22 36.42
CA PRO A 570 8.90 19.36 37.02
C PRO A 570 7.87 19.98 36.07
N LEU A 571 8.29 20.55 34.92
CA LEU A 571 7.47 21.44 34.11
C LEU A 571 6.23 20.76 33.55
N LEU A 572 6.35 19.53 33.01
CA LEU A 572 5.19 18.79 32.47
C LEU A 572 4.12 18.57 33.54
N SER A 573 4.55 18.19 34.76
CA SER A 573 3.66 18.03 35.91
C SER A 573 2.97 19.34 36.30
N ARG A 574 3.70 20.46 36.31
CA ARG A 574 3.14 21.79 36.60
C ARG A 574 2.14 22.22 35.54
N LEU A 575 2.47 22.07 34.26
CA LEU A 575 1.59 22.41 33.13
C LEU A 575 0.28 21.60 33.21
N GLN A 576 0.38 20.30 33.50
CA GLN A 576 -0.80 19.44 33.64
C GLN A 576 -1.67 19.81 34.85
N SER A 577 -1.06 20.10 36.00
CA SER A 577 -1.80 20.57 37.17
C SER A 577 -2.48 21.91 36.90
N LEU A 578 -1.78 22.86 36.25
CA LEU A 578 -2.36 24.13 35.82
C LEU A 578 -3.56 23.92 34.88
N GLN A 579 -3.43 23.06 33.87
CA GLN A 579 -4.52 22.73 32.96
C GLN A 579 -5.74 22.18 33.70
N LYS A 580 -5.54 21.24 34.64
CA LYS A 580 -6.60 20.67 35.47
C LYS A 580 -7.29 21.76 36.31
N MET A 581 -6.51 22.62 36.97
CA MET A 581 -7.05 23.69 37.80
C MET A 581 -7.78 24.79 37.01
N LEU A 582 -7.35 25.07 35.78
CA LEU A 582 -8.06 25.99 34.88
C LEU A 582 -9.43 25.43 34.45
N MET A 583 -9.56 24.11 34.31
CA MET A 583 -10.84 23.45 34.02
C MET A 583 -11.81 23.44 35.21
N ASP A 584 -11.27 23.35 36.43
CA ASP A 584 -12.05 23.16 37.67
C ASP A 584 -12.51 24.48 38.34
N THR A 585 -12.62 25.60 37.59
CA THR A 585 -13.28 26.89 37.96
C THR A 585 -12.50 27.97 38.75
N SER A 586 -11.18 27.88 38.93
CA SER A 586 -10.43 29.00 39.53
C SER A 586 -9.87 29.95 38.46
N PRO A 587 -10.45 31.16 38.26
CA PRO A 587 -9.89 32.13 37.31
C PRO A 587 -8.51 32.57 37.77
N LEU A 588 -7.53 32.50 36.86
CA LEU A 588 -6.20 33.03 37.11
C LEU A 588 -6.27 34.57 37.15
N ALA A 589 -5.51 35.21 38.04
CA ALA A 589 -5.43 36.68 38.05
C ALA A 589 -4.94 37.16 36.68
N SER A 590 -5.58 38.20 36.12
CA SER A 590 -5.28 38.67 34.75
C SER A 590 -3.80 38.99 34.54
N THR A 591 -3.14 39.59 35.53
CA THR A 591 -1.70 39.86 35.52
C THR A 591 -0.86 38.59 35.39
N ILE A 592 -1.23 37.52 36.10
CA ILE A 592 -0.52 36.24 36.05
C ILE A 592 -0.81 35.53 34.72
N SER A 593 -2.04 35.62 34.20
CA SER A 593 -2.40 35.08 32.89
C SER A 593 -1.61 35.72 31.75
N GLN A 594 -1.47 37.06 31.75
CA GLN A 594 -0.69 37.77 30.74
C GLN A 594 0.80 37.43 30.82
N GLN A 595 1.39 37.42 32.03
CA GLN A 595 2.80 37.04 32.21
C GLN A 595 3.06 35.58 31.83
N LEU A 596 2.08 34.70 32.06
CA LEU A 596 2.15 33.30 31.65
C LEU A 596 2.12 33.19 30.12
N LEU A 597 1.19 33.86 29.42
CA LEU A 597 1.13 33.87 27.95
C LEU A 597 2.44 34.40 27.33
N GLU A 598 2.98 35.50 27.87
CA GLU A 598 4.28 36.04 27.45
C GLU A 598 5.43 35.05 27.66
N SER A 599 5.42 34.30 28.76
CA SER A 599 6.49 33.33 29.06
C SER A 599 6.35 32.06 28.21
N LEU A 600 5.11 31.65 27.89
CA LEU A 600 4.82 30.51 27.03
C LEU A 600 5.14 30.79 25.55
N ALA A 601 5.08 32.06 25.11
CA ALA A 601 5.53 32.49 23.77
C ALA A 601 7.00 32.15 23.51
N GLY A 602 7.84 32.15 24.56
CA GLY A 602 9.25 31.79 24.47
C GLY A 602 9.52 30.29 24.37
N ALA A 603 8.48 29.43 24.42
CA ALA A 603 8.66 27.98 24.38
C ALA A 603 9.21 27.50 23.03
N VAL A 604 8.87 28.17 21.92
CA VAL A 604 9.31 27.77 20.58
C VAL A 604 10.82 27.95 20.43
N GLY A 605 11.55 26.83 20.36
CA GLY A 605 13.01 26.81 20.26
C GLY A 605 13.74 26.55 21.58
N ASP A 606 13.03 26.31 22.68
CA ASP A 606 13.65 25.86 23.94
C ASP A 606 13.99 24.36 23.85
N GLU A 607 15.28 24.04 23.71
CA GLU A 607 15.78 22.67 23.57
C GLU A 607 15.53 21.79 24.80
N ARG A 608 15.22 22.39 25.96
CA ARG A 608 14.88 21.64 27.18
C ARG A 608 13.49 21.03 27.12
N LEU A 609 12.63 21.54 26.23
CA LEU A 609 11.22 21.17 26.19
C LEU A 609 11.01 20.01 25.24
N HIS A 610 10.56 18.89 25.78
CA HIS A 610 10.03 17.80 24.97
C HIS A 610 8.71 18.20 24.28
N PHE A 611 8.38 17.57 23.15
CA PHE A 611 7.15 17.79 22.38
C PHE A 611 5.86 17.78 23.21
N MET A 612 5.77 16.93 24.24
CA MET A 612 4.61 16.87 25.14
C MET A 612 4.39 18.16 25.96
N HIS A 613 5.47 18.89 26.28
CA HIS A 613 5.36 20.21 26.89
C HIS A 613 4.67 21.18 25.92
N HIS A 614 5.11 21.21 24.66
CA HIS A 614 4.51 22.07 23.63
C HIS A 614 3.03 21.75 23.41
N VAL A 615 2.65 20.46 23.45
CA VAL A 615 1.24 20.06 23.36
C VAL A 615 0.44 20.63 24.54
N LEU A 616 0.91 20.49 25.79
CA LEU A 616 0.22 21.09 26.94
C LEU A 616 0.19 22.61 26.89
N ILE A 617 1.27 23.26 26.46
CA ILE A 617 1.35 24.70 26.30
C ILE A 617 0.29 25.19 25.30
N CYS A 618 0.16 24.54 24.15
CA CYS A 618 -0.88 24.86 23.17
C CYS A 618 -2.28 24.74 23.78
N GLN A 619 -2.55 23.65 24.51
CA GLN A 619 -3.84 23.44 25.17
C GLN A 619 -4.12 24.50 26.26
N ILE A 620 -3.10 24.94 27.02
CA ILE A 620 -3.25 25.97 28.06
C ILE A 620 -3.47 27.35 27.43
N VAL A 621 -2.74 27.70 26.37
CA VAL A 621 -2.95 28.95 25.63
C VAL A 621 -4.38 29.02 25.09
N ASP A 622 -4.90 27.92 24.55
CA ASP A 622 -6.30 27.83 24.13
C ASP A 622 -7.29 28.06 25.27
N LEU A 623 -7.04 27.48 26.46
CA LEU A 623 -7.89 27.68 27.64
C LEU A 623 -7.86 29.13 28.14
N LEU A 624 -6.70 29.78 28.11
CA LEU A 624 -6.54 31.17 28.55
C LEU A 624 -7.15 32.15 27.53
N ASN A 625 -7.03 31.88 26.23
CA ASN A 625 -7.61 32.70 25.16
C ASN A 625 -9.12 32.48 25.00
N GLY A 626 -9.67 31.33 25.40
CA GLY A 626 -11.10 31.02 25.27
C GLY A 626 -12.06 31.93 26.05
N GLY A 627 -11.55 32.76 26.96
CA GLY A 627 -12.32 33.77 27.70
C GLY A 627 -11.95 35.23 27.41
N ALA A 628 -11.02 35.49 26.49
CA ALA A 628 -10.53 36.84 26.19
C ALA A 628 -11.32 37.50 25.04
N VAL A 629 -11.59 38.82 25.17
CA VAL A 629 -12.27 39.62 24.13
C VAL A 629 -11.42 39.77 22.87
N GLU A 630 -10.09 39.73 23.03
CA GLU A 630 -9.12 39.63 21.93
C GLU A 630 -8.12 38.50 22.24
N PRO A 631 -8.05 37.43 21.42
CA PRO A 631 -7.09 36.36 21.63
C PRO A 631 -5.67 36.88 21.40
N THR A 632 -4.76 36.59 22.34
CA THR A 632 -3.35 36.96 22.17
C THR A 632 -2.68 35.97 21.23
N GLU A 633 -2.09 36.46 20.13
CA GLU A 633 -1.30 35.64 19.22
C GLU A 633 0.03 35.24 19.89
N VAL A 634 0.10 33.99 20.35
CA VAL A 634 1.29 33.39 20.93
C VAL A 634 1.97 32.52 19.88
N PRO A 635 3.26 32.72 19.56
CA PRO A 635 4.01 31.81 18.70
C PRO A 635 4.13 30.44 19.40
N LEU A 636 3.64 29.39 18.75
CA LEU A 636 3.60 28.00 19.27
C LEU A 636 4.27 27.02 18.30
N ASP A 637 4.67 25.83 18.78
CA ASP A 637 5.27 24.80 17.92
C ASP A 637 4.19 24.33 16.90
N PRO A 638 4.43 24.50 15.58
CA PRO A 638 3.44 24.21 14.56
C PRO A 638 3.00 22.74 14.54
N ARG A 639 3.87 21.80 14.92
CA ARG A 639 3.53 20.37 15.03
C ARG A 639 2.57 20.14 16.19
N ALA A 640 2.83 20.78 17.34
CA ALA A 640 1.97 20.68 18.52
C ALA A 640 0.62 21.36 18.27
N THR A 641 0.61 22.54 17.61
CA THR A 641 -0.61 23.24 17.22
C THR A 641 -1.45 22.41 16.23
N THR A 642 -0.81 21.76 15.25
CA THR A 642 -1.50 20.87 14.30
C THR A 642 -2.15 19.70 15.04
N LEU A 643 -1.41 19.05 15.95
CA LEU A 643 -1.95 17.95 16.76
C LEU A 643 -3.14 18.42 17.62
N VAL A 644 -2.99 19.52 18.37
CA VAL A 644 -4.06 20.03 19.23
C VAL A 644 -5.29 20.44 18.41
N SER A 645 -5.10 21.01 17.22
CA SER A 645 -6.20 21.35 16.31
C SER A 645 -6.94 20.10 15.82
N ALA A 646 -6.22 19.04 15.46
CA ALA A 646 -6.84 17.76 15.08
C ALA A 646 -7.57 17.11 16.27
N LEU A 647 -6.98 17.16 17.47
CA LEU A 647 -7.57 16.66 18.71
C LEU A 647 -8.81 17.47 19.17
N LYS A 648 -8.97 18.72 18.74
CA LYS A 648 -10.18 19.52 18.97
C LYS A 648 -11.36 19.04 18.16
N VAL A 649 -11.10 18.64 16.91
CA VAL A 649 -12.10 18.18 15.95
C VAL A 649 -12.41 16.69 16.14
N TRP A 650 -11.50 15.93 16.77
CA TRP A 650 -11.69 14.50 16.97
C TRP A 650 -12.78 14.20 18.00
N ASP A 651 -13.95 13.82 17.49
CA ASP A 651 -15.06 13.32 18.28
C ASP A 651 -14.94 11.79 18.48
N PRO A 652 -14.72 11.32 19.73
CA PRO A 652 -14.66 9.89 20.06
C PRO A 652 -15.89 9.09 19.61
N GLU A 653 -17.06 9.74 19.54
CA GLU A 653 -18.34 9.07 19.25
C GLU A 653 -18.65 8.97 17.75
N SER A 654 -17.89 9.66 16.91
CA SER A 654 -18.11 9.70 15.46
C SER A 654 -17.63 8.43 14.74
N GLY A 655 -16.78 7.62 15.39
CA GLY A 655 -16.10 6.48 14.78
C GLY A 655 -15.09 6.87 13.70
N ALA A 656 -14.92 8.16 13.42
CA ALA A 656 -13.91 8.67 12.50
C ALA A 656 -12.53 8.63 13.18
N GLY A 657 -11.53 8.20 12.42
CA GLY A 657 -10.13 8.27 12.84
C GLY A 657 -9.67 9.72 13.02
N LEU A 658 -8.54 9.91 13.70
CA LEU A 658 -7.93 11.23 13.85
C LEU A 658 -7.55 11.79 12.45
N ASP A 659 -8.19 12.87 12.03
CA ASP A 659 -7.95 13.50 10.72
C ASP A 659 -6.63 14.26 10.72
N MET A 660 -5.54 13.51 10.56
CA MET A 660 -4.19 14.04 10.46
C MET A 660 -3.34 13.08 9.65
N ALA A 661 -2.66 13.58 8.62
CA ALA A 661 -1.83 12.76 7.71
C ALA A 661 -0.71 11.99 8.43
N SER A 662 -0.26 12.50 9.58
CA SER A 662 0.76 11.87 10.40
C SER A 662 0.19 10.89 11.44
N SER A 663 -1.10 10.57 11.38
CA SER A 663 -1.76 9.66 12.31
C SER A 663 -2.18 8.35 11.64
N VAL A 664 -2.35 7.32 12.45
CA VAL A 664 -2.98 6.08 12.04
C VAL A 664 -3.92 5.59 13.15
N SER A 665 -5.13 5.19 12.77
CA SER A 665 -6.19 4.87 13.73
C SER A 665 -6.38 3.36 13.92
N TYR A 666 -6.55 2.96 15.18
CA TYR A 666 -7.00 1.65 15.65
C TYR A 666 -8.34 1.82 16.39
N PRO A 667 -9.08 0.73 16.67
CA PRO A 667 -10.40 0.83 17.31
C PRO A 667 -10.41 1.61 18.63
N ASP A 668 -9.37 1.42 19.45
CA ASP A 668 -9.32 1.99 20.81
C ASP A 668 -8.34 3.17 20.97
N PHE A 669 -7.52 3.46 19.96
CA PHE A 669 -6.53 4.53 20.01
C PHE A 669 -5.99 4.90 18.63
N ALA A 670 -5.44 6.10 18.50
CA ALA A 670 -4.67 6.53 17.34
C ALA A 670 -3.19 6.69 17.69
N LEU A 671 -2.30 6.32 16.78
CA LEU A 671 -0.88 6.63 16.87
C LEU A 671 -0.56 7.83 15.99
N VAL A 672 0.21 8.76 16.52
CA VAL A 672 0.67 9.96 15.83
C VAL A 672 2.19 9.94 15.78
N GLY A 673 2.72 10.04 14.57
CA GLY A 673 4.14 10.01 14.31
C GLY A 673 4.68 11.36 13.81
N PHE A 674 5.98 11.57 13.93
CA PHE A 674 6.61 12.86 13.60
C PHE A 674 7.85 12.73 12.70
N ASN A 675 7.84 11.82 11.71
CA ASN A 675 8.95 11.61 10.77
C ASN A 675 10.30 11.43 11.47
N ARG A 676 10.32 10.66 12.58
CA ARG A 676 11.49 10.39 13.43
C ARG A 676 12.09 11.61 14.15
N ASN A 677 11.42 12.76 14.16
CA ASN A 677 11.82 13.91 14.95
C ASN A 677 10.60 14.68 15.51
N PRO A 678 10.29 14.54 16.82
CA PRO A 678 11.02 13.78 17.87
C PRO A 678 11.04 12.25 17.66
N ALA A 679 12.01 11.58 18.30
CA ALA A 679 12.24 10.13 18.24
C ALA A 679 11.23 9.35 19.10
N GLY A 680 10.01 9.19 18.59
CA GLY A 680 8.93 8.47 19.24
C GLY A 680 7.57 8.83 18.65
N ILE A 681 6.52 8.37 19.31
CA ILE A 681 5.13 8.57 18.87
C ILE A 681 4.23 9.01 20.02
N VAL A 682 3.13 9.66 19.68
CA VAL A 682 2.03 9.94 20.62
C VAL A 682 0.94 8.90 20.39
N ALA A 683 0.59 8.15 21.44
CA ALA A 683 -0.61 7.34 21.50
C ALA A 683 -1.74 8.17 22.10
N ALA A 684 -2.83 8.33 21.34
CA ALA A 684 -4.00 9.09 21.74
C ALA A 684 -5.21 8.16 21.91
N ASN A 685 -5.75 8.10 23.12
CA ASN A 685 -6.93 7.31 23.46
C ASN A 685 -8.17 8.23 23.51
N PRO A 686 -9.10 8.12 22.54
CA PRO A 686 -10.27 8.99 22.47
C PRO A 686 -11.28 8.74 23.59
N SER A 687 -11.40 7.50 24.09
CA SER A 687 -12.37 7.13 25.12
C SER A 687 -12.19 7.90 26.42
N ASN A 688 -10.93 8.16 26.80
CA ASN A 688 -10.58 8.89 28.02
C ASN A 688 -9.98 10.29 27.75
N ARG A 689 -9.81 10.68 26.48
CA ARG A 689 -9.05 11.86 26.05
C ARG A 689 -7.64 11.90 26.63
N GLU A 690 -6.94 10.78 26.53
CA GLU A 690 -5.61 10.59 27.10
C GLU A 690 -4.55 10.59 26.00
N LEU A 691 -3.44 11.29 26.25
CA LEU A 691 -2.25 11.30 25.40
C LEU A 691 -1.09 10.67 26.16
N ARG A 692 -0.35 9.80 25.49
CA ARG A 692 0.87 9.20 26.05
C ARG A 692 1.97 9.27 25.01
N TRP A 693 3.15 9.71 25.43
CA TRP A 693 4.34 9.60 24.61
C TRP A 693 4.99 8.22 24.77
N ILE A 694 5.44 7.66 23.65
CA ILE A 694 6.14 6.37 23.58
C ILE A 694 7.45 6.61 22.86
N ASP A 695 8.57 6.40 23.56
CA ASP A 695 9.91 6.54 22.97
C ASP A 695 10.17 5.51 21.88
N GLU A 696 10.99 5.85 20.89
CA GLU A 696 11.47 4.94 19.84
C GLU A 696 12.04 3.63 20.43
N ALA A 697 12.78 3.71 21.54
CA ALA A 697 13.35 2.53 22.21
C ALA A 697 12.31 1.53 22.75
N ARG A 698 11.03 1.93 22.84
CA ARG A 698 9.90 1.10 23.30
C ARG A 698 9.06 0.57 22.14
N ILE A 699 9.43 0.89 20.90
CA ILE A 699 8.69 0.52 19.69
C ILE A 699 9.51 -0.51 18.93
N ASN A 700 8.92 -1.68 18.66
CA ASN A 700 9.51 -2.70 17.83
C ASN A 700 8.63 -2.95 16.60
N ILE A 701 9.20 -2.80 15.40
CA ILE A 701 8.47 -2.94 14.14
C ILE A 701 8.71 -4.35 13.60
N MET A 702 7.66 -5.17 13.60
CA MET A 702 7.67 -6.47 12.94
C MET A 702 7.01 -6.36 11.55
N LEU A 703 7.25 -7.37 10.70
CA LEU A 703 6.64 -7.45 9.37
C LEU A 703 5.10 -7.40 9.38
N THR A 704 4.47 -7.92 10.44
CA THR A 704 3.01 -8.05 10.53
C THR A 704 2.36 -7.13 11.55
N HIS A 705 3.13 -6.52 12.45
CA HIS A 705 2.59 -5.70 13.54
C HIS A 705 3.65 -4.75 14.13
N ILE A 706 3.20 -3.70 14.81
CA ILE A 706 4.01 -2.86 15.70
C ILE A 706 3.83 -3.40 17.12
N GLU A 707 4.91 -3.65 17.83
CA GLU A 707 4.91 -4.08 19.23
C GLU A 707 5.37 -2.92 20.11
N LEU A 708 4.47 -2.43 20.98
CA LEU A 708 4.75 -1.36 21.93
C LEU A 708 4.99 -1.97 23.31
N SER A 709 6.20 -1.78 23.83
CA SER A 709 6.65 -2.38 25.09
C SER A 709 6.52 -1.39 26.26
N PRO A 710 5.64 -1.62 27.24
CA PRO A 710 5.51 -0.76 28.40
C PRO A 710 6.75 -0.84 29.32
N GLU A 711 6.97 0.22 30.09
CA GLU A 711 8.08 0.33 31.04
C GLU A 711 7.81 -0.49 32.31
N LYS A 712 8.40 -1.70 32.37
CA LYS A 712 8.53 -2.59 33.55
C LYS A 712 7.29 -2.72 34.47
N GLY A 713 6.65 -3.89 34.40
CA GLY A 713 5.73 -4.40 35.42
C GLY A 713 4.29 -4.52 34.94
N ASP A 714 3.82 -5.76 34.79
CA ASP A 714 2.42 -6.21 34.65
C ASP A 714 1.64 -5.96 33.35
N TYR A 715 2.16 -5.23 32.37
CA TYR A 715 1.44 -5.04 31.10
C TYR A 715 2.03 -5.86 29.96
N THR A 716 1.17 -6.63 29.30
CA THR A 716 1.50 -7.34 28.06
C THR A 716 1.84 -6.34 26.96
N PRO A 717 2.84 -6.63 26.10
CA PRO A 717 3.18 -5.75 24.99
C PRO A 717 1.97 -5.59 24.07
N ILE A 718 1.67 -4.35 23.70
CA ILE A 718 0.53 -4.04 22.84
C ILE A 718 0.96 -4.33 21.41
N ARG A 719 0.28 -5.27 20.76
CA ARG A 719 0.55 -5.67 19.37
C ARG A 719 -0.49 -5.09 18.44
N LEU A 720 -0.02 -4.28 17.51
CA LEU A 720 -0.85 -3.53 16.59
C LEU A 720 -0.69 -4.02 15.17
N PRO A 721 -1.73 -4.56 14.55
CA PRO A 721 -1.61 -5.18 13.23
C PRO A 721 -1.25 -4.15 12.15
N LEU A 722 -0.31 -4.51 11.28
CA LEU A 722 0.00 -3.80 10.03
C LEU A 722 -0.76 -4.45 8.86
N ASP A 723 -2.07 -4.61 9.04
CA ASP A 723 -3.02 -5.28 8.14
C ASP A 723 -3.45 -4.42 6.94
N THR A 724 -3.32 -3.10 7.03
CA THR A 724 -3.65 -2.17 5.94
C THR A 724 -2.40 -1.54 5.33
N ARG A 725 -2.48 -1.21 4.03
CA ARG A 725 -1.42 -0.48 3.33
C ARG A 725 -1.12 0.87 3.98
N GLU A 726 -2.14 1.55 4.51
CA GLU A 726 -1.99 2.80 5.22
C GLU A 726 -1.13 2.64 6.48
N ARG A 727 -1.42 1.63 7.32
CA ARG A 727 -0.63 1.31 8.52
C ARG A 727 0.82 0.96 8.19
N GLN A 728 1.05 0.20 7.11
CA GLN A 728 2.38 -0.15 6.64
C GLN A 728 3.17 1.07 6.12
N MET A 729 2.51 1.96 5.35
CA MET A 729 3.17 3.17 4.86
C MET A 729 3.46 4.16 5.99
N TRP A 730 2.54 4.29 6.94
CA TRP A 730 2.71 5.13 8.13
C TRP A 730 3.87 4.64 8.98
N SER A 731 3.98 3.34 9.24
CA SER A 731 5.08 2.80 10.06
C SER A 731 6.44 3.05 9.41
N VAL A 732 6.56 2.94 8.09
CA VAL A 732 7.81 3.24 7.37
C VAL A 732 8.17 4.73 7.41
N ALA A 733 7.17 5.61 7.40
CA ALA A 733 7.40 7.06 7.36
C ALA A 733 7.73 7.64 8.74
N HIS A 734 7.13 7.11 9.80
CA HIS A 734 7.14 7.74 11.12
C HIS A 734 7.96 7.00 12.18
N LEU A 735 8.15 5.69 12.02
CA LEU A 735 9.01 4.85 12.84
C LEU A 735 10.28 4.50 12.06
#